data_AF-A0A8W8LIH0-F1
#
_entry.id   AF-A0A8W8LIH0-F1
#
_cell.length_a   1.000
_cell.length_b   1.000
_cell.length_c   1.000
_cell.angle_alpha   90.00
_cell.angle_beta   90.00
_cell.angle_gamma   90.00
#
_symmetry.space_group_name_H-M   'P 1'
#
loop_
_entity.id
_entity.type
_entity.pdbx_description
1 polymer ?
#
loop_
_entity_poly.entity_id
_entity_poly.type
_entity_poly.pdbx_seq_one_letter_code
_entity_poly.pdbx_strand_id
1 'polypeptide(L)'
;MYLYLRHGDSLELLKVVLKDGYRPMIDDVGNDLQLEPAIWFKSLFIDAIFIDGNCREVRVRMEPGDSVREVLVFEDYDYNELDPKAQELFEATRELLISMGRREFSKKQFKTELLRLLHCYIMPSILLTVDDMSNLHNALGIVEKQLKSIEQTIEEKGVDVHLKESSLAKKRKEILENEDFTSETYILSCNPKFLQEFEKHIEKDVKEACHVFDAIQRKVDELKLSNSTADELGLVRKERDACHENLVKIKTIQETIKHAKKSKQLLEADTTNDCHQIYIEINEQLQEEMEELHRLCLHKAKISSVREAIKQALDDLKTDGQTFGWQMKYDGTAEHDTDVIGMNCKPKDWYTLEETIFSIFADITNDVTDRHFRFCSGIHDKIAAVLKETEDQASGDMIGHRTMDIPEDEKNDPRRQETVFQSPTDAIKREVNDHLLSMVKLLSLAISENSFHGTAKSNISGKIAIYYHNILCHKIMEPLESLYDKTYGRICVNVFNKTKDMSFEELGIDEPWIRYLNDPSASVNVTGVKRPEVQEGESLYDILQPGLDLVHTLVRETTITGKLKMITKTYRFVGNQVSALKSAASLQDFKSSHDELLTLLIVLFTFLDERDFKRLFIQMYLMEDFKPGCILGGVHDFSLTYFFTAFRYFQDRLPSRHTTLYQR
;
A
#
# COMPACT_ATOMS: atom_id res chain seq x y z
N MET A 1 16.19 16.87 -4.31
CA MET A 1 15.22 16.97 -3.21
C MET A 1 15.88 17.46 -1.92
N TYR A 2 15.35 18.51 -1.31
CA TYR A 2 15.69 19.00 0.02
C TYR A 2 14.68 18.47 1.06
N LEU A 3 15.15 18.21 2.27
CA LEU A 3 14.33 17.83 3.41
C LEU A 3 14.44 18.91 4.48
N TYR A 4 13.31 19.51 4.83
CA TYR A 4 13.16 20.47 5.92
C TYR A 4 12.42 19.78 7.06
N LEU A 5 13.05 19.72 8.23
CA LEU A 5 12.49 19.06 9.40
C LEU A 5 12.43 20.04 10.57
N ARG A 6 11.24 20.27 11.13
CA ARG A 6 11.02 21.21 12.23
C ARG A 6 10.24 20.58 13.38
N HIS A 7 10.70 20.79 14.61
CA HIS A 7 9.93 20.55 15.84
C HIS A 7 10.48 21.41 16.99
N GLY A 8 9.59 22.09 17.71
CA GLY A 8 9.96 23.16 18.63
C GLY A 8 10.81 24.21 17.93
N ASP A 9 11.95 24.54 18.55
CA ASP A 9 12.97 25.45 18.01
C ASP A 9 14.01 24.75 17.11
N SER A 10 13.92 23.43 16.96
CA SER A 10 14.85 22.67 16.12
C SER A 10 14.43 22.74 14.66
N LEU A 11 15.39 23.07 13.78
CA LEU A 11 15.23 23.10 12.34
C LEU A 11 16.45 22.45 11.68
N GLU A 12 16.23 21.41 10.90
CA GLU A 12 17.25 20.74 10.10
C GLU A 12 16.95 20.86 8.61
N LEU A 13 18.00 21.07 7.82
CA LEU A 13 17.96 21.10 6.36
C LEU A 13 18.96 20.10 5.81
N LEU A 14 18.47 19.13 5.04
CA LEU A 14 19.28 18.04 4.51
C LEU A 14 19.03 17.88 3.02
N LYS A 15 20.06 17.43 2.30
CA LYS A 15 19.94 17.10 0.88
C LYS A 15 19.76 15.60 0.70
N VAL A 16 18.69 15.22 0.02
CA VAL A 16 18.39 13.83 -0.33
C VAL A 16 18.66 13.64 -1.82
N VAL A 17 19.42 12.60 -2.15
CA VAL A 17 19.81 12.29 -3.53
C VAL A 17 19.50 10.84 -3.86
N LEU A 18 19.06 10.59 -5.10
CA LEU A 18 18.96 9.25 -5.67
C LEU A 18 20.25 8.95 -6.44
N LYS A 19 21.30 8.54 -5.71
CA LYS A 19 22.61 8.25 -6.29
C LYS A 19 22.51 7.08 -7.26
N ASP A 20 23.28 7.17 -8.35
CA ASP A 20 23.35 6.16 -9.41
C ASP A 20 22.00 5.84 -10.08
N GLY A 21 20.97 6.68 -9.86
CA GLY A 21 19.62 6.52 -10.40
C GLY A 21 18.68 5.62 -9.58
N TYR A 22 19.15 5.02 -8.48
CA TYR A 22 18.35 4.06 -7.71
C TYR A 22 18.63 4.01 -6.20
N ARG A 23 19.74 4.60 -5.71
CA ARG A 23 20.13 4.54 -4.29
C ARG A 23 19.76 5.81 -3.53
N PRO A 24 18.76 5.78 -2.64
CA PRO A 24 18.45 6.94 -1.80
C PRO A 24 19.56 7.18 -0.78
N MET A 25 20.00 8.43 -0.66
CA MET A 25 21.08 8.83 0.24
C MET A 25 20.83 10.19 0.88
N ILE A 26 21.28 10.33 2.13
CA ILE A 26 21.43 11.60 2.83
C ILE A 26 22.91 11.80 3.11
N ASP A 27 23.53 12.75 2.40
CA ASP A 27 24.97 12.92 2.30
C ASP A 27 25.71 11.61 1.92
N ASP A 28 26.36 10.96 2.88
CA ASP A 28 27.15 9.72 2.75
C ASP A 28 26.43 8.47 3.31
N VAL A 29 25.24 8.64 3.90
CA VAL A 29 24.46 7.58 4.54
C VAL A 29 23.42 7.03 3.57
N GLY A 30 23.36 5.70 3.44
CA GLY A 30 22.41 4.98 2.56
C GLY A 30 23.03 3.83 1.77
N ASN A 31 24.37 3.81 1.61
CA ASN A 31 25.05 2.78 0.79
C ASN A 31 24.86 1.34 1.30
N ASP A 32 24.81 1.16 2.62
CA ASP A 32 24.71 -0.16 3.26
C ASP A 32 23.25 -0.65 3.32
N LEU A 33 22.27 0.19 2.98
CA LEU A 33 20.85 -0.10 3.11
C LEU A 33 20.32 -0.67 1.79
N GLN A 34 19.71 -1.85 1.85
CA GLN A 34 18.98 -2.43 0.73
C GLN A 34 17.55 -1.87 0.73
N LEU A 35 17.41 -0.63 0.27
CA LEU A 35 16.11 0.02 0.11
C LEU A 35 15.58 -0.21 -1.30
N GLU A 36 14.27 -0.41 -1.41
CA GLU A 36 13.61 -0.58 -2.68
C GLU A 36 13.67 0.71 -3.52
N PRO A 37 14.28 0.68 -4.71
CA PRO A 37 14.43 1.88 -5.53
C PRO A 37 13.12 2.44 -6.07
N ALA A 38 12.14 1.56 -6.34
CA ALA A 38 10.87 1.92 -6.96
C ALA A 38 10.09 2.95 -6.14
N ILE A 39 10.16 2.94 -4.81
CA ILE A 39 9.49 3.96 -3.98
C ILE A 39 10.08 5.37 -4.21
N TRP A 40 11.37 5.44 -4.59
CA TRP A 40 12.13 6.68 -4.59
C TRP A 40 12.11 7.45 -5.91
N PHE A 41 11.44 6.98 -6.97
CA PHE A 41 11.39 7.69 -8.25
C PHE A 41 10.83 9.12 -8.10
N LYS A 42 9.94 9.36 -7.12
CA LYS A 42 9.35 10.68 -6.85
C LYS A 42 10.40 11.73 -6.50
N SER A 43 11.54 11.32 -5.94
CA SER A 43 12.66 12.22 -5.63
C SER A 43 13.34 12.83 -6.86
N LEU A 44 13.05 12.31 -8.07
CA LEU A 44 13.58 12.85 -9.33
C LEU A 44 12.95 14.18 -9.74
N PHE A 45 11.75 14.50 -9.23
CA PHE A 45 11.02 15.72 -9.57
C PHE A 45 10.44 16.47 -8.36
N ILE A 46 10.54 15.90 -7.15
CA ILE A 46 10.27 16.64 -5.92
C ILE A 46 11.47 17.53 -5.59
N ASP A 47 11.20 18.83 -5.47
CA ASP A 47 12.21 19.81 -5.05
C ASP A 47 12.42 19.73 -3.54
N ALA A 48 11.36 19.81 -2.74
CA ALA A 48 11.47 19.84 -1.28
C ALA A 48 10.35 19.09 -0.56
N ILE A 49 10.69 18.52 0.59
CA ILE A 49 9.75 17.95 1.57
C ILE A 49 9.89 18.74 2.87
N PHE A 50 8.77 19.26 3.37
CA PHE A 50 8.66 19.99 4.63
C PHE A 50 7.90 19.13 5.64
N ILE A 51 8.52 18.84 6.78
CA ILE A 51 7.89 18.12 7.89
C ILE A 51 7.87 19.08 9.08
N ASP A 52 6.69 19.60 9.42
CA ASP A 52 6.50 20.43 10.61
C ASP A 52 5.80 19.60 11.70
N GLY A 53 6.60 19.11 12.64
CA GLY A 53 6.12 18.35 13.79
C GLY A 53 5.37 19.19 14.84
N ASN A 54 5.38 20.53 14.75
CA ASN A 54 4.57 21.39 15.62
C ASN A 54 3.14 21.48 15.09
N CYS A 55 3.01 21.71 13.78
CA CYS A 55 1.72 21.77 13.10
C CYS A 55 1.18 20.39 12.70
N ARG A 56 1.98 19.33 12.87
CA ARG A 56 1.76 17.98 12.34
C ARG A 56 1.34 18.00 10.88
N GLU A 57 2.18 18.64 10.08
CA GLU A 57 1.96 18.85 8.66
C GLU A 57 3.15 18.31 7.87
N VAL A 58 2.87 17.67 6.73
CA VAL A 58 3.90 17.33 5.75
C VAL A 58 3.49 17.91 4.41
N ARG A 59 4.32 18.82 3.89
CA ARG A 59 4.16 19.43 2.57
C ARG A 59 5.24 18.98 1.62
N VAL A 60 4.86 18.73 0.39
CA VAL A 60 5.77 18.40 -0.71
C VAL A 60 5.68 19.52 -1.73
N ARG A 61 6.83 20.11 -2.03
CA ARG A 61 6.98 21.06 -3.12
C ARG A 61 7.49 20.33 -4.34
N MET A 62 6.72 20.40 -5.40
CA MET A 62 7.11 19.94 -6.73
C MET A 62 7.47 21.16 -7.58
N GLU A 63 8.46 21.02 -8.45
CA GLU A 63 8.76 22.01 -9.51
C GLU A 63 8.21 21.52 -10.86
N PRO A 64 6.91 21.71 -11.15
CA PRO A 64 6.38 21.53 -12.50
C PRO A 64 6.75 22.73 -13.38
N GLY A 65 7.89 22.67 -14.05
CA GLY A 65 8.26 23.69 -15.05
C GLY A 65 8.19 25.13 -14.48
N ASP A 66 7.28 25.96 -15.03
CA ASP A 66 7.16 27.40 -14.72
C ASP A 66 6.30 27.74 -13.47
N SER A 67 5.76 26.76 -12.73
CA SER A 67 4.95 27.02 -11.53
C SER A 67 5.37 26.17 -10.34
N VAL A 68 5.27 26.70 -9.12
CA VAL A 68 5.57 25.95 -7.88
C VAL A 68 4.26 25.43 -7.30
N ARG A 69 4.16 24.11 -7.08
CA ARG A 69 3.00 23.48 -6.45
C ARG A 69 3.42 22.89 -5.10
N GLU A 70 2.70 23.25 -4.04
CA GLU A 70 2.83 22.61 -2.73
C GLU A 70 1.60 21.74 -2.46
N VAL A 71 1.84 20.50 -2.06
CA VAL A 71 0.80 19.49 -1.80
C VAL A 71 0.97 18.96 -0.38
N LEU A 72 -0.14 18.82 0.34
CA LEU A 72 -0.19 18.15 1.64
C LEU A 72 -0.12 16.63 1.44
N VAL A 73 0.80 15.95 2.13
CA VAL A 73 0.94 14.48 2.09
C VAL A 73 -0.09 13.81 2.98
N PHE A 74 -0.31 14.39 4.16
CA PHE A 74 -1.36 13.98 5.08
C PHE A 74 -2.36 15.12 5.17
N GLU A 75 -3.62 14.77 5.42
CA GLU A 75 -4.68 15.77 5.58
C GLU A 75 -4.47 16.62 6.85
N ASP A 76 -5.26 17.68 6.99
CA ASP A 76 -5.13 18.63 8.11
C ASP A 76 -5.06 17.95 9.48
N TYR A 77 -4.35 18.58 10.42
CA TYR A 77 -4.06 18.12 11.78
C TYR A 77 -5.21 17.35 12.44
N ASP A 78 -6.43 17.86 12.33
CA ASP A 78 -7.60 17.32 13.01
C ASP A 78 -8.13 16.00 12.42
N TYR A 79 -7.71 15.64 11.21
CA TYR A 79 -8.03 14.35 10.59
C TYR A 79 -6.97 13.28 10.84
N ASN A 80 -5.78 13.69 11.28
CA ASN A 80 -4.66 12.79 11.56
C ASN A 80 -4.88 11.94 12.83
N GLU A 81 -5.90 12.23 13.64
CA GLU A 81 -6.31 11.37 14.77
C GLU A 81 -6.81 9.98 14.32
N LEU A 82 -7.32 9.87 13.09
CA LEU A 82 -7.75 8.61 12.49
C LEU A 82 -6.73 8.01 11.52
N ASP A 83 -5.56 8.62 11.39
CA ASP A 83 -4.46 8.14 10.55
C ASP A 83 -3.29 7.70 11.44
N PRO A 84 -3.21 6.40 11.81
CA PRO A 84 -2.13 5.89 12.64
C PRO A 84 -0.76 6.06 11.98
N LYS A 85 -0.68 6.02 10.65
CA LYS A 85 0.57 6.19 9.90
C LYS A 85 1.11 7.61 10.02
N ALA A 86 0.24 8.62 9.92
CA ALA A 86 0.58 10.01 10.21
C ALA A 86 1.05 10.17 11.67
N GLN A 87 0.35 9.55 12.63
CA GLN A 87 0.74 9.61 14.05
C GLN A 87 2.11 8.98 14.32
N GLU A 88 2.38 7.80 13.75
CA GLU A 88 3.69 7.14 13.81
C GLU A 88 4.80 8.05 13.26
N LEU A 89 4.56 8.70 12.10
CA LEU A 89 5.51 9.64 11.51
C LEU A 89 5.82 10.83 12.43
N PHE A 90 4.80 11.50 12.97
CA PHE A 90 5.01 12.69 13.80
C PHE A 90 5.62 12.36 15.16
N GLU A 91 5.25 11.22 15.76
CA GLU A 91 5.90 10.73 16.97
C GLU A 91 7.36 10.37 16.72
N ALA A 92 7.66 9.62 15.66
CA ALA A 92 9.02 9.25 15.31
C ALA A 92 9.87 10.49 14.96
N THR A 93 9.29 11.46 14.25
CA THR A 93 9.93 12.76 13.98
C THR A 93 10.27 13.52 15.26
N ARG A 94 9.32 13.59 16.19
CA ARG A 94 9.52 14.24 17.49
C ARG A 94 10.64 13.58 18.28
N GLU A 95 10.55 12.26 18.48
CA GLU A 95 11.56 11.51 19.25
C GLU A 95 12.94 11.64 18.60
N LEU A 96 13.01 11.57 17.27
CA LEU A 96 14.26 11.72 16.53
C LEU A 96 14.93 13.08 16.77
N LEU A 97 14.16 14.17 16.71
CA LEU A 97 14.68 15.52 16.97
C LEU A 97 15.05 15.74 18.45
N ILE A 98 14.25 15.22 19.39
CA ILE A 98 14.57 15.29 20.83
C ILE A 98 15.86 14.53 21.14
N SER A 99 15.99 13.29 20.67
CA SER A 99 17.17 12.45 20.89
C SER A 99 18.42 13.04 20.23
N MET A 100 18.29 13.71 19.08
CA MET A 100 19.40 14.47 18.49
C MET A 100 19.79 15.68 19.35
N GLY A 101 18.81 16.46 19.84
CA GLY A 101 19.08 17.57 20.76
C GLY A 101 19.78 17.12 22.06
N ARG A 102 19.47 15.91 22.53
CA ARG A 102 20.14 15.25 23.67
C ARG A 102 21.45 14.56 23.33
N ARG A 103 21.84 14.52 22.05
CA ARG A 103 23.03 13.82 21.51
C ARG A 103 23.04 12.31 21.80
N GLU A 104 21.86 11.69 21.87
CA GLU A 104 21.71 10.24 22.05
C GLU A 104 22.03 9.48 20.75
N PHE A 105 21.85 10.12 19.59
CA PHE A 105 22.17 9.55 18.29
C PHE A 105 23.52 10.04 17.74
N SER A 106 24.25 9.12 17.08
CA SER A 106 25.30 9.51 16.15
C SER A 106 24.69 10.16 14.89
N LYS A 107 25.48 10.99 14.19
CA LYS A 107 25.05 11.59 12.91
C LYS A 107 24.63 10.53 11.87
N LYS A 108 25.31 9.37 11.84
CA LYS A 108 24.97 8.27 10.94
C LYS A 108 23.60 7.68 11.31
N GLN A 109 23.36 7.38 12.59
CA GLN A 109 22.07 6.86 13.06
C GLN A 109 20.92 7.83 12.80
N PHE A 110 21.10 9.12 13.09
CA PHE A 110 20.09 10.14 12.81
C PHE A 110 19.68 10.15 11.32
N LYS A 111 20.65 10.14 10.39
CA LYS A 111 20.38 10.08 8.95
C LYS A 111 19.73 8.76 8.51
N THR A 112 20.12 7.63 9.12
CA THR A 112 19.47 6.33 8.87
C THR A 112 17.99 6.36 9.28
N GLU A 113 17.67 6.91 10.45
CA GLU A 113 16.28 7.07 10.89
C GLU A 113 15.50 8.05 9.99
N LEU A 114 16.13 9.11 9.48
CA LEU A 114 15.48 9.98 8.48
C LEU A 114 15.18 9.26 7.17
N LEU A 115 16.10 8.43 6.68
CA LEU A 115 15.84 7.59 5.51
C LEU A 115 14.67 6.63 5.76
N ARG A 116 14.57 6.07 6.97
CA ARG A 116 13.42 5.25 7.40
C ARG A 116 12.12 6.05 7.38
N LEU A 117 12.10 7.28 7.92
CA LEU A 117 10.90 8.14 7.91
C LEU A 117 10.43 8.42 6.48
N LEU A 118 11.37 8.76 5.59
CA LEU A 118 11.07 9.01 4.18
C LEU A 118 10.57 7.74 3.48
N HIS A 119 11.29 6.63 3.63
CA HIS A 119 11.00 5.39 2.90
C HIS A 119 9.69 4.73 3.34
N CYS A 120 9.43 4.67 4.65
CA CYS A 120 8.29 3.92 5.19
C CYS A 120 7.00 4.75 5.26
N TYR A 121 7.10 6.06 5.51
CA TYR A 121 5.91 6.89 5.79
C TYR A 121 5.62 7.91 4.69
N ILE A 122 6.63 8.65 4.23
CA ILE A 122 6.38 9.82 3.37
C ILE A 122 6.30 9.43 1.90
N MET A 123 7.35 8.83 1.33
CA MET A 123 7.41 8.51 -0.10
C MET A 123 6.25 7.61 -0.56
N PRO A 124 5.82 6.60 0.22
CA PRO A 124 4.63 5.81 -0.10
C PRO A 124 3.31 6.61 -0.13
N SER A 125 3.20 7.64 0.71
CA SER A 125 1.95 8.39 0.94
C SER A 125 1.78 9.60 0.01
N ILE A 126 2.81 9.97 -0.75
CA ILE A 126 2.70 11.03 -1.76
C ILE A 126 1.85 10.52 -2.93
N LEU A 127 0.67 11.09 -3.12
CA LEU A 127 -0.17 10.83 -4.29
C LEU A 127 0.20 11.80 -5.42
N LEU A 128 0.27 11.27 -6.64
CA LEU A 128 0.45 12.05 -7.85
C LEU A 128 -0.89 12.17 -8.58
N THR A 129 -1.05 13.26 -9.31
CA THR A 129 -2.26 13.65 -10.04
C THR A 129 -1.93 13.93 -11.51
N VAL A 130 -2.95 14.14 -12.34
CA VAL A 130 -2.77 14.43 -13.78
C VAL A 130 -1.83 15.61 -14.04
N ASP A 131 -1.82 16.61 -13.14
CA ASP A 131 -0.92 17.77 -13.23
C ASP A 131 0.58 17.39 -13.18
N ASP A 132 0.90 16.23 -12.61
CA ASP A 132 2.28 15.76 -12.41
C ASP A 132 2.81 14.95 -13.61
N MET A 133 1.98 14.70 -14.64
CA MET A 133 2.34 13.88 -15.81
C MET A 133 3.59 14.40 -16.56
N SER A 134 3.72 15.73 -16.71
CA SER A 134 4.89 16.32 -17.39
C SER A 134 6.18 16.01 -16.63
N ASN A 135 6.14 16.07 -15.29
CA ASN A 135 7.27 15.77 -14.44
C ASN A 135 7.65 14.28 -14.52
N LEU A 136 6.66 13.41 -14.58
CA LEU A 136 6.86 11.96 -14.75
C LEU A 136 7.48 11.63 -16.11
N HIS A 137 7.03 12.27 -17.20
CA HIS A 137 7.66 12.09 -18.51
C HIS A 137 9.11 12.58 -18.54
N ASN A 138 9.39 13.73 -17.91
CA ASN A 138 10.76 14.22 -17.77
C ASN A 138 11.64 13.25 -16.96
N ALA A 139 11.14 12.76 -15.83
CA ALA A 139 11.82 11.78 -15.00
C ALA A 139 12.06 10.46 -15.76
N LEU A 140 11.07 9.98 -16.52
CA LEU A 140 11.19 8.81 -17.37
C LEU A 140 12.32 8.99 -18.39
N GLY A 141 12.37 10.14 -19.06
CA GLY A 141 13.44 10.45 -20.02
C GLY A 141 14.83 10.51 -19.39
N ILE A 142 14.96 10.93 -18.13
CA ILE A 142 16.23 10.88 -17.39
C ILE A 142 16.62 9.43 -17.10
N VAL A 143 15.69 8.62 -16.61
CA VAL A 143 15.92 7.21 -16.27
C VAL A 143 16.26 6.37 -17.51
N GLU A 144 15.58 6.61 -18.64
CA GLU A 144 15.87 5.92 -19.90
C GLU A 144 17.27 6.25 -20.43
N LYS A 145 17.72 7.51 -20.30
CA LYS A 145 19.10 7.89 -20.65
C LYS A 145 20.13 7.17 -19.77
N GLN A 146 19.86 7.07 -18.47
CA GLN A 146 20.72 6.32 -17.54
C GLN A 146 20.76 4.83 -17.87
N LEU A 147 19.61 4.23 -18.20
CA LEU A 147 19.53 2.83 -18.63
C LEU A 147 20.33 2.57 -19.90
N LYS A 148 20.22 3.46 -20.90
CA LYS A 148 20.99 3.32 -22.13
C LYS A 148 22.50 3.42 -21.87
N SER A 149 22.91 4.32 -20.99
CA SER A 149 24.32 4.46 -20.60
C SER A 149 24.86 3.20 -19.93
N ILE A 150 24.11 2.60 -18.99
CA ILE A 150 24.58 1.39 -18.30
C ILE A 150 24.54 0.16 -19.21
N GLU A 151 23.58 0.09 -20.14
CA GLU A 151 23.54 -0.96 -21.17
C GLU A 151 24.77 -0.92 -22.06
N GLN A 152 25.20 0.27 -22.48
CA GLN A 152 26.43 0.42 -23.25
C GLN A 152 27.66 -0.04 -22.45
N THR A 153 27.76 0.35 -21.17
CA THR A 153 28.88 -0.10 -20.31
C THR A 153 28.89 -1.62 -20.09
N ILE A 154 27.71 -2.24 -19.96
CA ILE A 154 27.57 -3.70 -19.85
C ILE A 154 28.03 -4.38 -21.15
N GLU A 155 27.67 -3.83 -22.31
CA GLU A 155 28.08 -4.36 -23.61
C GLU A 155 29.60 -4.27 -23.81
N GLU A 156 30.20 -3.11 -23.54
CA GLU A 156 31.66 -2.90 -23.61
C GLU A 156 32.41 -3.86 -22.67
N LYS A 157 31.99 -3.96 -21.41
CA LYS A 157 32.59 -4.87 -20.43
C LYS A 157 32.36 -6.35 -20.78
N GLY A 158 31.22 -6.67 -21.39
CA GLY A 158 30.91 -8.01 -21.89
C GLY A 158 31.85 -8.45 -23.01
N VAL A 159 32.26 -7.53 -23.89
CA VAL A 159 33.28 -7.80 -24.92
C VAL A 159 34.64 -8.08 -24.26
N ASP A 160 35.05 -7.28 -23.28
CA ASP A 160 36.32 -7.49 -22.56
C ASP A 160 36.37 -8.86 -21.85
N VAL A 161 35.30 -9.21 -21.13
CA VAL A 161 35.14 -10.53 -20.49
C VAL A 161 35.25 -11.63 -21.53
N HIS A 162 34.56 -11.52 -22.67
CA HIS A 162 34.62 -12.53 -23.73
C HIS A 162 36.02 -12.68 -24.35
N LEU A 163 36.76 -11.57 -24.53
CA LEU A 163 38.13 -11.58 -25.02
C LEU A 163 39.09 -12.26 -24.01
N LYS A 164 38.90 -12.02 -22.71
CA LYS A 164 39.69 -12.68 -21.65
C LYS A 164 39.35 -14.16 -21.52
N GLU A 165 38.06 -14.53 -21.57
CA GLU A 165 37.63 -15.94 -21.61
C GLU A 165 38.27 -16.67 -22.80
N SER A 166 38.25 -16.05 -23.98
CA SER A 166 38.86 -16.59 -25.20
C SER A 166 40.37 -16.74 -25.08
N SER A 167 41.04 -15.75 -24.47
CA SER A 167 42.49 -15.79 -24.20
C SER A 167 42.85 -16.90 -23.21
N LEU A 168 42.05 -17.06 -22.14
CA LEU A 168 42.22 -18.12 -21.15
C LEU A 168 41.96 -19.51 -21.75
N ALA A 169 40.94 -19.66 -22.61
CA ALA A 169 40.66 -20.89 -23.33
C ALA A 169 41.79 -21.26 -24.30
N LYS A 170 42.33 -20.27 -25.03
CA LYS A 170 43.50 -20.46 -25.90
C LYS A 170 44.73 -20.90 -25.08
N LYS A 171 45.00 -20.23 -23.96
CA LYS A 171 46.11 -20.60 -23.07
C LYS A 171 45.93 -22.00 -22.49
N ARG A 172 44.70 -22.36 -22.08
CA ARG A 172 44.35 -23.70 -21.63
C ARG A 172 44.64 -24.76 -22.70
N LYS A 173 44.27 -24.49 -23.95
CA LYS A 173 44.57 -25.38 -25.08
C LYS A 173 46.08 -25.52 -25.32
N GLU A 174 46.84 -24.42 -25.30
CA GLU A 174 48.30 -24.45 -25.42
C GLU A 174 48.95 -25.28 -24.30
N ILE A 175 48.45 -25.15 -23.07
CA ILE A 175 48.90 -25.91 -21.90
C ILE A 175 48.63 -27.41 -22.10
N LEU A 176 47.42 -27.79 -22.52
CA LEU A 176 47.05 -29.17 -22.79
C LEU A 176 47.83 -29.83 -23.95
N GLU A 177 48.31 -29.03 -24.91
CA GLU A 177 49.09 -29.53 -26.06
C GLU A 177 50.58 -29.65 -25.76
N ASN A 178 51.13 -28.82 -24.86
CA ASN A 178 52.58 -28.72 -24.62
C ASN A 178 53.05 -29.40 -23.33
N GLU A 179 52.16 -29.64 -22.36
CA GLU A 179 52.50 -30.18 -21.05
C GLU A 179 51.92 -31.59 -20.83
N ASP A 180 52.60 -32.41 -20.02
CA ASP A 180 52.22 -33.81 -19.81
C ASP A 180 51.29 -33.99 -18.60
N PHE A 181 50.01 -33.67 -18.79
CA PHE A 181 48.96 -33.93 -17.80
C PHE A 181 48.53 -35.40 -17.71
N THR A 182 49.20 -36.31 -18.42
CA THR A 182 49.02 -37.76 -18.21
C THR A 182 49.97 -38.32 -17.16
N SER A 183 51.01 -37.55 -16.81
CA SER A 183 51.99 -37.91 -15.79
C SER A 183 51.61 -37.39 -14.40
N GLU A 184 51.45 -38.31 -13.43
CA GLU A 184 51.18 -37.96 -12.04
C GLU A 184 52.33 -37.16 -11.40
N THR A 185 53.58 -37.41 -11.78
CA THR A 185 54.74 -36.67 -11.25
C THR A 185 54.77 -35.21 -11.72
N TYR A 186 54.35 -34.96 -12.96
CA TYR A 186 54.23 -33.60 -13.49
C TYR A 186 53.15 -32.81 -12.74
N ILE A 187 51.96 -33.40 -12.58
CA ILE A 187 50.86 -32.75 -11.85
C ILE A 187 51.28 -32.42 -10.41
N LEU A 188 51.97 -33.31 -9.70
CA LEU A 188 52.42 -33.04 -8.33
C LEU A 188 53.46 -31.91 -8.22
N SER A 189 54.16 -31.58 -9.30
CA SER A 189 55.10 -30.44 -9.37
C SER A 189 54.43 -29.09 -9.71
N CYS A 190 53.18 -29.10 -10.18
CA CYS A 190 52.48 -27.89 -10.60
C CYS A 190 52.09 -26.97 -9.43
N ASN A 191 51.88 -25.68 -9.72
CA ASN A 191 51.43 -24.73 -8.71
C ASN A 191 50.02 -25.13 -8.19
N PRO A 192 49.80 -25.24 -6.86
CA PRO A 192 48.53 -25.68 -6.30
C PRO A 192 47.33 -24.79 -6.65
N LYS A 193 47.52 -23.46 -6.71
CA LYS A 193 46.46 -22.51 -7.09
C LYS A 193 46.08 -22.69 -8.56
N PHE A 194 47.07 -22.83 -9.43
CA PHE A 194 46.85 -23.12 -10.85
C PHE A 194 46.05 -24.42 -11.01
N LEU A 195 46.50 -25.52 -10.39
CA LEU A 195 45.82 -26.81 -10.48
C LEU A 195 44.37 -26.77 -10.01
N GLN A 196 44.07 -25.98 -8.97
CA GLN A 196 42.70 -25.84 -8.47
C GLN A 196 41.78 -25.17 -9.49
N GLU A 197 42.21 -24.06 -10.09
CA GLU A 197 41.41 -23.34 -11.09
C GLU A 197 41.39 -24.08 -12.44
N PHE A 198 42.51 -24.70 -12.82
CA PHE A 198 42.61 -25.52 -14.01
C PHE A 198 41.70 -26.74 -13.94
N GLU A 199 41.64 -27.45 -12.80
CA GLU A 199 40.71 -28.57 -12.60
C GLU A 199 39.25 -28.16 -12.79
N LYS A 200 38.83 -27.01 -12.25
CA LYS A 200 37.46 -26.49 -12.44
C LYS A 200 37.16 -26.25 -13.92
N HIS A 201 38.10 -25.68 -14.65
CA HIS A 201 37.93 -25.42 -16.08
C HIS A 201 37.92 -26.70 -16.92
N ILE A 202 38.76 -27.68 -16.59
CA ILE A 202 38.73 -28.99 -17.23
C ILE A 202 37.41 -29.71 -16.95
N GLU A 203 36.85 -29.60 -15.73
CA GLU A 203 35.52 -30.15 -15.45
C GLU A 203 34.43 -29.51 -16.32
N LYS A 204 34.50 -28.19 -16.55
CA LYS A 204 33.59 -27.49 -17.47
C LYS A 204 33.79 -27.99 -18.91
N ASP A 205 35.03 -28.11 -19.38
CA ASP A 205 35.35 -28.61 -20.72
C ASP A 205 34.87 -30.05 -20.93
N VAL A 206 34.95 -30.93 -19.91
CA VAL A 206 34.38 -32.30 -19.98
C VAL A 206 32.86 -32.25 -20.16
N LYS A 207 32.16 -31.40 -19.40
CA LYS A 207 30.70 -31.24 -19.52
C LYS A 207 30.31 -30.74 -20.91
N GLU A 208 31.02 -29.74 -21.42
CA GLU A 208 30.80 -29.20 -22.77
C GLU A 208 31.08 -30.25 -23.86
N ALA A 209 32.20 -30.96 -23.77
CA ALA A 209 32.55 -32.04 -24.70
C ALA A 209 31.53 -33.19 -24.69
N CYS A 210 30.97 -33.55 -23.52
CA CYS A 210 29.86 -34.50 -23.41
C CYS A 210 28.62 -34.00 -24.15
N HIS A 211 28.22 -32.73 -23.94
CA HIS A 211 27.05 -32.16 -24.63
C HIS A 211 27.22 -32.13 -26.15
N VAL A 212 28.42 -31.78 -26.64
CA VAL A 212 28.73 -31.80 -28.08
C VAL A 212 28.68 -33.22 -28.63
N PHE A 213 29.26 -34.19 -27.91
CA PHE A 213 29.20 -35.60 -28.30
C PHE A 213 27.75 -36.10 -28.38
N ASP A 214 26.92 -35.81 -27.38
CA ASP A 214 25.50 -36.20 -27.35
C ASP A 214 24.69 -35.55 -28.49
N ALA A 215 25.00 -34.30 -28.85
CA ALA A 215 24.37 -33.62 -29.98
C ALA A 215 24.74 -34.29 -31.32
N ILE A 216 26.02 -34.61 -31.53
CA ILE A 216 26.47 -35.31 -32.74
C ILE A 216 25.91 -36.73 -32.77
N GLN A 217 25.85 -37.42 -31.63
CA GLN A 217 25.26 -38.77 -31.53
C GLN A 217 23.77 -38.75 -31.89
N ARG A 218 23.00 -37.76 -31.42
CA ARG A 218 21.60 -37.56 -31.86
C ARG A 218 21.50 -37.34 -33.37
N LYS A 219 22.37 -36.50 -33.94
CA LYS A 219 22.44 -36.28 -35.40
C LYS A 219 22.73 -37.57 -36.17
N VAL A 220 23.63 -38.42 -35.66
CA VAL A 220 23.89 -39.75 -36.25
C VAL A 220 22.63 -40.62 -36.21
N ASP A 221 21.89 -40.61 -35.11
CA ASP A 221 20.70 -41.44 -34.95
C ASP A 221 19.51 -40.94 -35.81
N GLU A 222 19.36 -39.63 -35.96
CA GLU A 222 18.41 -39.01 -36.90
C GLU A 222 18.73 -39.36 -38.36
N LEU A 223 20.01 -39.33 -38.75
CA LEU A 223 20.45 -39.68 -40.10
C LEU A 223 20.26 -41.18 -40.41
N LYS A 224 20.37 -42.05 -39.39
CA LYS A 224 20.02 -43.48 -39.52
C LYS A 224 18.53 -43.70 -39.77
N LEU A 225 17.66 -42.87 -39.19
CA LEU A 225 16.20 -42.99 -39.30
C LEU A 225 15.64 -42.39 -40.59
N SER A 226 16.30 -41.38 -41.14
CA SER A 226 15.82 -40.59 -42.30
C SER A 226 16.23 -41.15 -43.67
N ASN A 227 16.85 -42.34 -43.75
CA ASN A 227 17.40 -42.90 -45.00
C ASN A 227 18.33 -41.92 -45.74
N SER A 228 19.12 -41.15 -45.00
CA SER A 228 20.11 -40.22 -45.54
C SER A 228 21.22 -40.95 -46.30
N THR A 229 21.96 -40.23 -47.16
CA THR A 229 22.99 -40.85 -47.99
C THR A 229 24.12 -41.47 -47.16
N ALA A 230 24.69 -42.58 -47.63
CA ALA A 230 25.77 -43.28 -46.93
C ALA A 230 27.00 -42.38 -46.69
N ASP A 231 27.23 -41.42 -47.58
CA ASP A 231 28.34 -40.46 -47.48
C ASP A 231 28.12 -39.43 -46.36
N GLU A 232 26.92 -38.87 -46.23
CA GLU A 232 26.57 -37.95 -45.13
C GLU A 232 26.65 -38.63 -43.76
N LEU A 233 26.14 -39.86 -43.65
CA LEU A 233 26.24 -40.64 -42.42
C LEU A 233 27.71 -40.99 -42.09
N GLY A 234 28.53 -41.23 -43.11
CA GLY A 234 29.97 -41.48 -42.96
C GLY A 234 30.73 -40.27 -42.42
N LEU A 235 30.40 -39.06 -42.90
CA LEU A 235 31.01 -37.81 -42.42
C LEU A 235 30.68 -37.53 -40.96
N VAL A 236 29.40 -37.63 -40.57
CA VAL A 236 28.97 -37.36 -39.18
C VAL A 236 29.52 -38.40 -38.20
N ARG A 237 29.71 -39.67 -38.63
CA ARG A 237 30.37 -40.69 -37.80
C ARG A 237 31.85 -40.37 -37.55
N LYS A 238 32.58 -39.89 -38.56
CA LYS A 238 33.98 -39.45 -38.36
C LYS A 238 34.07 -38.27 -37.40
N GLU A 239 33.14 -37.33 -37.52
CA GLU A 239 33.05 -36.18 -36.61
C GLU A 239 32.76 -36.62 -35.17
N ARG A 240 31.84 -37.58 -34.98
CA ARG A 240 31.56 -38.19 -33.68
C ARG A 240 32.79 -38.88 -33.09
N ASP A 241 33.49 -39.69 -33.88
CA ASP A 241 34.64 -40.47 -33.40
C ASP A 241 35.79 -39.55 -32.97
N ALA A 242 36.05 -38.48 -33.73
CA ALA A 242 37.00 -37.44 -33.34
C ALA A 242 36.59 -36.71 -32.05
N CYS A 243 35.29 -36.42 -31.89
CA CYS A 243 34.76 -35.80 -30.68
C CYS A 243 34.89 -36.75 -29.46
N HIS A 244 34.64 -38.04 -29.65
CA HIS A 244 34.81 -39.07 -28.62
C HIS A 244 36.27 -39.19 -28.18
N GLU A 245 37.22 -39.25 -29.12
CA GLU A 245 38.65 -39.29 -28.79
C GLU A 245 39.08 -38.08 -27.97
N ASN A 246 38.60 -36.88 -28.32
CA ASN A 246 38.89 -35.67 -27.55
C ASN A 246 38.28 -35.72 -26.13
N LEU A 247 37.02 -36.18 -26.01
CA LEU A 247 36.35 -36.35 -24.72
C LEU A 247 37.11 -37.33 -23.82
N VAL A 248 37.56 -38.46 -24.37
CA VAL A 248 38.36 -39.46 -23.64
C VAL A 248 39.65 -38.83 -23.13
N LYS A 249 40.38 -38.08 -23.98
CA LYS A 249 41.62 -37.39 -23.57
C LYS A 249 41.41 -36.42 -22.40
N ILE A 250 40.44 -35.52 -22.50
CA ILE A 250 40.17 -34.51 -21.46
C ILE A 250 39.70 -35.20 -20.17
N LYS A 251 38.90 -36.26 -20.27
CA LYS A 251 38.43 -37.03 -19.12
C LYS A 251 39.58 -37.78 -18.42
N THR A 252 40.50 -38.37 -19.18
CA THR A 252 41.72 -38.99 -18.61
C THR A 252 42.54 -37.96 -17.84
N ILE A 253 42.74 -36.77 -18.40
CA ILE A 253 43.44 -35.66 -17.72
C ILE A 253 42.74 -35.29 -16.40
N GLN A 254 41.42 -35.15 -16.41
CA GLN A 254 40.63 -34.86 -15.21
C GLN A 254 40.81 -35.93 -14.12
N GLU A 255 40.78 -37.22 -14.50
CA GLU A 255 40.94 -38.34 -13.57
C GLU A 255 42.36 -38.39 -12.99
N THR A 256 43.39 -38.13 -13.81
CA THR A 256 44.78 -38.05 -13.35
C THR A 256 44.99 -36.90 -12.36
N ILE A 257 44.44 -35.71 -12.63
CA ILE A 257 44.50 -34.57 -11.70
C ILE A 257 43.81 -34.91 -10.36
N LYS A 258 42.64 -35.54 -10.40
CA LYS A 258 41.91 -35.99 -9.21
C LYS A 258 42.65 -37.06 -8.41
N HIS A 259 43.33 -37.99 -9.10
CA HIS A 259 44.14 -39.02 -8.46
C HIS A 259 45.38 -38.44 -7.78
N ALA A 260 46.13 -37.60 -8.50
CA ALA A 260 47.33 -36.95 -8.01
C ALA A 260 47.05 -36.12 -6.73
N LYS A 261 45.94 -35.37 -6.69
CA LYS A 261 45.52 -34.61 -5.49
C LYS A 261 45.20 -35.48 -4.27
N LYS A 262 44.73 -36.72 -4.47
CA LYS A 262 44.42 -37.65 -3.36
C LYS A 262 45.68 -38.33 -2.83
N SER A 263 46.70 -38.47 -3.66
CA SER A 263 48.00 -39.01 -3.29
C SER A 263 48.76 -37.94 -2.48
N LYS A 264 48.81 -38.07 -1.14
CA LYS A 264 49.39 -37.08 -0.20
C LYS A 264 50.93 -36.91 -0.30
N GLN A 265 51.57 -37.26 -1.42
CA GLN A 265 53.01 -37.07 -1.62
C GLN A 265 53.29 -35.65 -2.12
N LEU A 266 53.84 -34.81 -1.24
CA LEU A 266 54.29 -33.45 -1.56
C LEU A 266 55.67 -33.50 -2.22
N LEU A 267 55.73 -33.17 -3.51
CA LEU A 267 56.95 -32.68 -4.16
C LEU A 267 57.05 -31.17 -3.92
N GLU A 268 58.27 -30.60 -3.91
CA GLU A 268 58.43 -29.14 -3.90
C GLU A 268 57.77 -28.58 -5.16
N ALA A 269 56.71 -27.80 -4.98
CA ALA A 269 55.98 -27.19 -6.08
C ALA A 269 56.87 -26.20 -6.83
N ASP A 270 56.84 -26.27 -8.17
CA ASP A 270 57.55 -25.34 -9.02
C ASP A 270 56.78 -24.00 -9.06
N THR A 271 57.09 -23.14 -8.09
CA THR A 271 56.51 -21.80 -7.96
C THR A 271 57.08 -20.82 -8.99
N THR A 272 58.03 -21.25 -9.83
CA THR A 272 58.73 -20.44 -10.83
C THR A 272 58.25 -20.66 -12.26
N ASN A 273 57.25 -21.51 -12.50
CA ASN A 273 56.71 -21.70 -13.85
C ASN A 273 55.88 -20.48 -14.31
N ASP A 274 56.47 -19.68 -15.20
CA ASP A 274 55.87 -18.49 -15.81
C ASP A 274 54.49 -18.77 -16.45
N CYS A 275 54.27 -19.97 -17.00
CA CYS A 275 53.02 -20.34 -17.65
C CYS A 275 51.85 -20.47 -16.65
N HIS A 276 52.11 -21.09 -15.49
CA HIS A 276 51.12 -21.22 -14.42
C HIS A 276 50.73 -19.85 -13.85
N GLN A 277 51.72 -18.97 -13.68
CA GLN A 277 51.52 -17.64 -13.13
C GLN A 277 50.67 -16.78 -14.08
N ILE A 278 50.99 -16.78 -15.39
CA ILE A 278 50.19 -16.07 -16.41
C ILE A 278 48.74 -16.59 -16.44
N TYR A 279 48.53 -17.91 -16.33
CA TYR A 279 47.19 -18.48 -16.33
C TYR A 279 46.36 -18.04 -15.11
N ILE A 280 46.97 -18.05 -13.92
CA ILE A 280 46.34 -17.59 -12.68
C ILE A 280 45.96 -16.10 -12.82
N GLU A 281 46.87 -15.25 -13.29
CA GLU A 281 46.62 -13.82 -13.44
C GLU A 281 45.48 -13.50 -14.42
N ILE A 282 45.41 -14.19 -15.57
CA ILE A 282 44.31 -14.02 -16.52
C ILE A 282 42.98 -14.45 -15.88
N ASN A 283 42.98 -15.55 -15.11
CA ASN A 283 41.78 -16.05 -14.44
C ASN A 283 41.31 -15.13 -13.31
N GLU A 284 42.22 -14.62 -12.47
CA GLU A 284 41.88 -13.67 -11.39
C GLU A 284 41.29 -12.39 -11.98
N GLN A 285 41.90 -11.83 -13.04
CA GLN A 285 41.36 -10.67 -13.73
C GLN A 285 40.00 -10.95 -14.39
N LEU A 286 39.81 -12.14 -14.97
CA LEU A 286 38.53 -12.54 -15.54
C LEU A 286 37.44 -12.61 -14.46
N GLN A 287 37.75 -13.18 -13.30
CA GLN A 287 36.81 -13.25 -12.18
C GLN A 287 36.42 -11.86 -11.68
N GLU A 288 37.40 -10.95 -11.51
CA GLU A 288 37.14 -9.56 -11.13
C GLU A 288 36.23 -8.84 -12.13
N GLU A 289 36.45 -9.04 -13.43
CA GLU A 289 35.62 -8.45 -14.48
C GLU A 289 34.22 -9.06 -14.56
N MET A 290 34.09 -10.38 -14.35
CA MET A 290 32.79 -11.05 -14.29
C MET A 290 31.98 -10.57 -13.08
N GLU A 291 32.60 -10.39 -11.92
CA GLU A 291 31.97 -9.81 -10.74
C GLU A 291 31.54 -8.36 -10.99
N GLU A 292 32.39 -7.56 -11.66
CA GLU A 292 32.04 -6.20 -12.04
C GLU A 292 30.88 -6.14 -13.04
N LEU A 293 30.88 -7.00 -14.06
CA LEU A 293 29.78 -7.15 -15.00
C LEU A 293 28.48 -7.55 -14.28
N HIS A 294 28.56 -8.49 -13.34
CA HIS A 294 27.41 -8.88 -12.52
C HIS A 294 26.89 -7.70 -11.69
N ARG A 295 27.76 -6.89 -11.09
CA ARG A 295 27.38 -5.66 -10.36
C ARG A 295 26.67 -4.67 -11.29
N LEU A 296 27.16 -4.48 -12.52
CA LEU A 296 26.51 -3.62 -13.52
C LEU A 296 25.13 -4.14 -13.93
N CYS A 297 24.98 -5.45 -14.12
CA CYS A 297 23.68 -6.07 -14.41
C CYS A 297 22.67 -5.87 -13.27
N LEU A 298 23.10 -6.04 -12.01
CA LEU A 298 22.26 -5.76 -10.84
C LEU A 298 21.89 -4.26 -10.75
N HIS A 299 22.82 -3.37 -11.07
CA HIS A 299 22.56 -1.93 -11.14
C HIS A 299 21.51 -1.62 -12.23
N LYS A 300 21.64 -2.18 -13.43
CA LYS A 300 20.65 -2.05 -14.51
C LYS A 300 19.26 -2.52 -14.06
N ALA A 301 19.18 -3.66 -13.38
CA ALA A 301 17.91 -4.17 -12.86
C ALA A 301 17.24 -3.17 -11.89
N LYS A 302 18.02 -2.56 -10.99
CA LYS A 302 17.53 -1.57 -10.02
C LYS A 302 17.06 -0.26 -10.66
N ILE A 303 17.73 0.23 -11.70
CA ILE A 303 17.22 1.39 -12.46
C ILE A 303 15.95 0.99 -13.25
N SER A 304 15.89 -0.24 -13.74
CA SER A 304 14.72 -0.73 -14.45
C SER A 304 13.47 -0.77 -13.56
N SER A 305 13.59 -1.11 -12.27
CA SER A 305 12.44 -1.03 -11.35
C SER A 305 11.94 0.41 -11.15
N VAL A 306 12.84 1.39 -11.09
CA VAL A 306 12.48 2.83 -11.09
C VAL A 306 11.72 3.20 -12.36
N ARG A 307 12.17 2.72 -13.53
CA ARG A 307 11.48 2.96 -14.82
C ARG A 307 10.06 2.38 -14.82
N GLU A 308 9.90 1.12 -14.39
CA GLU A 308 8.59 0.48 -14.35
C GLU A 308 7.65 1.14 -13.34
N ALA A 309 8.16 1.61 -12.20
CA ALA A 309 7.37 2.38 -11.24
C ALA A 309 6.85 3.71 -11.83
N ILE A 310 7.67 4.42 -12.62
CA ILE A 310 7.24 5.64 -13.32
C ILE A 310 6.18 5.32 -14.37
N LYS A 311 6.34 4.23 -15.14
CA LYS A 311 5.35 3.81 -16.14
C LYS A 311 4.02 3.42 -15.49
N GLN A 312 4.06 2.65 -14.41
CA GLN A 312 2.87 2.28 -13.64
C GLN A 312 2.15 3.54 -13.16
N ALA A 313 2.88 4.50 -12.56
CA ALA A 313 2.29 5.76 -12.15
C ALA A 313 1.66 6.53 -13.33
N LEU A 314 2.31 6.57 -14.50
CA LEU A 314 1.74 7.19 -15.70
C LEU A 314 0.48 6.50 -16.20
N ASP A 315 0.38 5.18 -16.07
CA ASP A 315 -0.78 4.41 -16.51
C ASP A 315 -1.95 4.52 -15.51
N ASP A 316 -1.67 4.57 -14.21
CA ASP A 316 -2.65 4.90 -13.16
C ASP A 316 -3.24 6.30 -13.42
N LEU A 317 -2.40 7.30 -13.72
CA LEU A 317 -2.86 8.66 -14.00
C LEU A 317 -3.76 8.77 -15.24
N LYS A 318 -3.53 7.95 -16.26
CA LYS A 318 -4.39 7.91 -17.45
C LYS A 318 -5.73 7.24 -17.19
N THR A 319 -5.74 6.23 -16.31
CA THR A 319 -6.92 5.38 -16.07
C THR A 319 -7.82 5.99 -14.98
N ASP A 320 -7.21 6.45 -13.90
CA ASP A 320 -7.90 6.79 -12.65
C ASP A 320 -7.69 8.25 -12.21
N GLY A 321 -6.86 9.02 -12.94
CA GLY A 321 -6.60 10.45 -12.69
C GLY A 321 -5.69 10.75 -11.49
N GLN A 322 -5.37 9.73 -10.70
CA GLN A 322 -4.44 9.79 -9.56
C GLN A 322 -3.72 8.45 -9.38
N THR A 323 -2.52 8.47 -8.81
CA THR A 323 -1.83 7.23 -8.43
C THR A 323 -2.41 6.69 -7.13
N PHE A 324 -2.53 5.37 -6.99
CA PHE A 324 -3.09 4.74 -5.80
C PHE A 324 -2.17 4.70 -4.58
N GLY A 325 -1.00 5.34 -4.67
CA GLY A 325 0.04 5.26 -3.65
C GLY A 325 0.65 3.84 -3.58
N TRP A 326 1.43 3.59 -2.53
CA TRP A 326 2.02 2.29 -2.29
C TRP A 326 1.03 1.40 -1.53
N GLN A 327 0.26 0.57 -2.25
CA GLN A 327 -0.71 -0.34 -1.63
C GLN A 327 -0.06 -1.68 -1.30
N MET A 328 -0.16 -2.09 -0.02
CA MET A 328 0.08 -3.49 0.35
C MET A 328 -1.13 -4.33 -0.04
N LYS A 329 -0.89 -5.50 -0.65
CA LYS A 329 -1.95 -6.48 -0.86
C LYS A 329 -2.43 -6.97 0.51
N TYR A 330 -3.75 -7.01 0.72
CA TYR A 330 -4.39 -7.45 1.97
C TYR A 330 -4.17 -8.94 2.30
N ASP A 331 -3.45 -9.68 1.45
CA ASP A 331 -3.03 -11.06 1.69
C ASP A 331 -1.72 -11.15 2.50
N GLY A 332 -1.14 -10.01 2.88
CA GLY A 332 0.10 -9.96 3.66
C GLY A 332 1.35 -10.30 2.84
N THR A 333 1.21 -10.47 1.52
CA THR A 333 2.36 -10.56 0.62
C THR A 333 2.85 -9.15 0.33
N ALA A 334 4.11 -8.86 0.65
CA ALA A 334 4.82 -7.68 0.18
C ALA A 334 5.18 -7.80 -1.34
N GLU A 335 4.39 -8.56 -2.11
CA GLU A 335 4.58 -8.73 -3.54
C GLU A 335 3.94 -7.56 -4.28
N HIS A 336 4.74 -6.51 -4.42
CA HIS A 336 4.41 -5.35 -5.22
C HIS A 336 4.64 -5.65 -6.69
N ASP A 337 3.75 -5.18 -7.57
CA ASP A 337 3.85 -5.44 -9.01
C ASP A 337 5.12 -4.82 -9.64
N THR A 338 5.78 -3.89 -8.93
CA THR A 338 7.07 -3.28 -9.31
C THR A 338 8.29 -3.95 -8.68
N ASP A 339 8.13 -4.98 -7.83
CA ASP A 339 9.25 -5.74 -7.23
C ASP A 339 9.78 -6.80 -8.20
N VAL A 340 10.48 -6.34 -9.23
CA VAL A 340 11.07 -7.20 -10.27
C VAL A 340 12.26 -8.03 -9.74
N ILE A 341 12.78 -7.73 -8.53
CA ILE A 341 14.06 -8.28 -8.05
C ILE A 341 13.90 -9.10 -6.76
N GLY A 342 12.69 -9.16 -6.16
CA GLY A 342 12.47 -9.86 -4.89
C GLY A 342 13.35 -9.30 -3.76
N MET A 343 13.74 -8.02 -3.87
CA MET A 343 14.67 -7.37 -2.95
C MET A 343 13.95 -6.60 -1.84
N ASN A 344 12.63 -6.75 -1.71
CA ASN A 344 11.78 -6.05 -0.74
C ASN A 344 11.93 -6.56 0.70
N CYS A 345 13.17 -6.79 1.13
CA CYS A 345 13.51 -7.07 2.51
C CYS A 345 14.07 -5.78 3.12
N LYS A 346 13.22 -4.77 3.35
CA LYS A 346 13.62 -3.71 4.29
C LYS A 346 13.87 -4.34 5.66
N PRO A 347 14.81 -3.78 6.46
CA PRO A 347 15.11 -4.33 7.78
C PRO A 347 13.84 -4.49 8.62
N LYS A 348 13.73 -5.57 9.41
CA LYS A 348 12.51 -5.83 10.22
C LYS A 348 12.20 -4.70 11.20
N ASP A 349 13.23 -4.02 11.69
CA ASP A 349 13.16 -2.81 12.52
C ASP A 349 12.60 -1.58 11.78
N TRP A 350 12.47 -1.63 10.46
CA TRP A 350 11.85 -0.59 9.63
C TRP A 350 10.38 -0.84 9.33
N TYR A 351 9.82 -1.97 9.79
CA TYR A 351 8.40 -2.24 9.59
C TYR A 351 7.58 -1.22 10.36
N THR A 352 6.59 -0.65 9.67
CA THR A 352 5.54 0.15 10.30
C THR A 352 4.67 -0.73 11.18
N LEU A 353 3.86 -0.13 12.05
CA LEU A 353 2.90 -0.89 12.85
C LEU A 353 1.92 -1.68 11.96
N GLU A 354 1.48 -1.07 10.87
CA GLU A 354 0.64 -1.69 9.84
C GLU A 354 1.28 -2.97 9.28
N GLU A 355 2.51 -2.87 8.79
CA GLU A 355 3.26 -3.99 8.21
C GLU A 355 3.56 -5.07 9.24
N THR A 356 3.80 -4.68 10.50
CA THR A 356 3.99 -5.62 11.60
C THR A 356 2.70 -6.42 11.83
N ILE A 357 1.54 -5.76 11.86
CA ILE A 357 0.23 -6.42 11.99
C ILE A 357 -0.03 -7.35 10.79
N PHE A 358 0.22 -6.89 9.56
CA PHE A 358 0.04 -7.72 8.37
C PHE A 358 0.98 -8.92 8.36
N SER A 359 2.23 -8.78 8.80
CA SER A 359 3.17 -9.90 8.90
C SER A 359 2.70 -10.99 9.88
N ILE A 360 2.00 -10.59 10.95
CA ILE A 360 1.37 -11.54 11.88
C ILE A 360 0.27 -12.32 11.15
N PHE A 361 -0.58 -11.64 10.39
CA PHE A 361 -1.67 -12.27 9.63
C PHE A 361 -1.20 -13.10 8.42
N ALA A 362 -0.02 -12.82 7.86
CA ALA A 362 0.59 -13.62 6.81
C ALA A 362 1.06 -15.00 7.32
N ASP A 363 1.36 -15.12 8.62
CA ASP A 363 1.72 -16.38 9.23
C ASP A 363 0.45 -17.21 9.57
N ILE A 364 0.13 -18.16 8.69
CA ILE A 364 -1.01 -19.08 8.82
C ILE A 364 -0.85 -20.00 10.04
N THR A 365 0.36 -20.17 10.57
CA THR A 365 0.61 -21.00 11.77
C THR A 365 0.36 -20.26 13.08
N ASN A 366 0.12 -18.94 13.02
CA ASN A 366 -0.11 -18.11 14.18
C ASN A 366 -1.56 -18.26 14.72
N ASP A 367 -1.69 -18.45 16.03
CA ASP A 367 -3.00 -18.55 16.73
C ASP A 367 -3.87 -17.30 16.52
N VAL A 368 -3.25 -16.12 16.44
CA VAL A 368 -3.95 -14.84 16.20
C VAL A 368 -4.62 -14.83 14.82
N THR A 369 -3.91 -15.36 13.81
CA THR A 369 -4.36 -15.44 12.42
C THR A 369 -5.53 -16.39 12.27
N ASP A 370 -5.38 -17.61 12.79
CA ASP A 370 -6.43 -18.61 12.77
C ASP A 370 -7.69 -18.13 13.53
N ARG A 371 -7.53 -17.47 14.68
CA ARG A 371 -8.65 -16.87 15.42
C ARG A 371 -9.41 -15.81 14.61
N HIS A 372 -8.71 -14.96 13.88
CA HIS A 372 -9.34 -13.96 12.99
C HIS A 372 -10.14 -14.62 11.87
N PHE A 373 -9.57 -15.62 11.18
CA PHE A 373 -10.26 -16.29 10.07
C PHE A 373 -11.49 -17.08 10.52
N ARG A 374 -11.39 -17.80 11.64
CA ARG A 374 -12.54 -18.52 12.23
C ARG A 374 -13.65 -17.55 12.63
N PHE A 375 -13.29 -16.40 13.21
CA PHE A 375 -14.27 -15.39 13.59
C PHE A 375 -15.00 -14.80 12.38
N CYS A 376 -14.26 -14.38 11.34
CA CYS A 376 -14.86 -13.81 10.14
C CYS A 376 -15.84 -14.80 9.49
N SER A 377 -15.44 -16.07 9.35
CA SER A 377 -16.30 -17.11 8.80
C SER A 377 -17.53 -17.35 9.67
N GLY A 378 -17.35 -17.46 10.98
CA GLY A 378 -18.46 -17.69 11.92
C GLY A 378 -19.47 -16.55 11.98
N ILE A 379 -19.03 -15.29 11.85
CA ILE A 379 -19.93 -14.13 11.77
C ILE A 379 -20.69 -14.09 10.44
N HIS A 380 -20.03 -14.40 9.33
CA HIS A 380 -20.70 -14.53 8.03
C HIS A 380 -21.83 -15.56 8.08
N ASP A 381 -21.54 -16.75 8.59
CA ASP A 381 -22.52 -17.83 8.72
C ASP A 381 -23.70 -17.44 9.62
N LYS A 382 -23.43 -16.76 10.74
CA LYS A 382 -24.46 -16.28 11.66
C LYS A 382 -25.36 -15.21 11.02
N ILE A 383 -24.77 -14.24 10.33
CA ILE A 383 -25.54 -13.19 9.63
C ILE A 383 -26.39 -13.85 8.53
N ALA A 384 -25.81 -14.74 7.73
CA ALA A 384 -26.52 -15.46 6.68
C ALA A 384 -27.69 -16.28 7.23
N ALA A 385 -27.51 -16.94 8.38
CA ALA A 385 -28.59 -17.69 9.04
C ALA A 385 -29.74 -16.76 9.47
N VAL A 386 -29.45 -15.62 10.09
CA VAL A 386 -30.46 -14.61 10.49
C VAL A 386 -31.23 -14.08 9.28
N LEU A 387 -30.52 -13.81 8.17
CA LEU A 387 -31.14 -13.35 6.93
C LEU A 387 -32.02 -14.44 6.28
N LYS A 388 -31.61 -15.71 6.34
CA LYS A 388 -32.34 -16.84 5.74
C LYS A 388 -33.58 -17.25 6.52
N GLU A 389 -33.51 -17.32 7.85
CA GLU A 389 -34.64 -17.71 8.72
C GLU A 389 -35.88 -16.84 8.50
N THR A 390 -35.69 -15.61 8.01
CA THR A 390 -36.77 -14.65 7.75
C THR A 390 -37.31 -14.69 6.33
N GLU A 391 -36.51 -15.07 5.33
CA GLU A 391 -37.01 -15.39 3.98
C GLU A 391 -37.92 -16.62 4.01
N ASP A 392 -37.57 -17.63 4.81
CA ASP A 392 -38.37 -18.85 5.01
C ASP A 392 -39.67 -18.55 5.79
N GLN A 393 -39.67 -17.58 6.72
CA GLN A 393 -40.89 -17.11 7.41
C GLN A 393 -41.81 -16.27 6.51
N ALA A 394 -41.25 -15.46 5.60
CA ALA A 394 -42.03 -14.68 4.64
C ALA A 394 -42.64 -15.54 3.52
N SER A 395 -42.02 -16.68 3.20
CA SER A 395 -42.48 -17.62 2.16
C SER A 395 -43.36 -18.76 2.71
N GLY A 396 -43.23 -19.14 3.98
CA GLY A 396 -44.07 -20.14 4.65
C GLY A 396 -45.52 -19.71 4.89
N ASP A 397 -45.81 -18.41 4.90
CA ASP A 397 -47.18 -17.86 5.12
C ASP A 397 -48.10 -17.97 3.89
N MET A 398 -47.58 -18.48 2.76
CA MET A 398 -48.35 -18.73 1.53
C MET A 398 -48.90 -20.16 1.41
N ILE A 399 -48.52 -21.10 2.30
CA ILE A 399 -48.96 -22.51 2.20
C ILE A 399 -49.35 -23.05 3.59
N GLY A 400 -50.55 -22.70 4.06
CA GLY A 400 -51.10 -23.34 5.28
C GLY A 400 -52.39 -22.71 5.81
N HIS A 401 -53.53 -23.20 5.33
CA HIS A 401 -54.86 -22.91 5.88
C HIS A 401 -54.94 -23.11 7.41
N ARG A 402 -55.27 -22.05 8.16
CA ARG A 402 -56.26 -22.09 9.25
C ARG A 402 -56.97 -20.74 9.38
N THR A 403 -58.23 -20.76 9.00
CA THR A 403 -59.23 -19.71 9.23
C THR A 403 -59.37 -19.38 10.70
N MET A 404 -58.83 -18.23 11.11
CA MET A 404 -59.36 -17.36 12.17
C MET A 404 -59.13 -15.94 11.64
N ASP A 405 -60.21 -15.21 11.44
CA ASP A 405 -60.20 -13.83 10.95
C ASP A 405 -59.39 -12.94 11.91
N ILE A 406 -58.17 -12.60 11.52
CA ILE A 406 -57.39 -11.49 12.08
C ILE A 406 -57.55 -10.33 11.07
N PRO A 407 -57.98 -9.13 11.50
CA PRO A 407 -58.11 -7.99 10.59
C PRO A 407 -56.80 -7.70 9.85
N GLU A 408 -56.89 -7.38 8.56
CA GLU A 408 -55.75 -7.10 7.66
C GLU A 408 -54.80 -5.97 8.15
N ASP A 409 -55.19 -5.20 9.16
CA ASP A 409 -54.37 -4.15 9.79
C ASP A 409 -53.25 -4.68 10.72
N GLU A 410 -53.28 -5.94 11.16
CA GLU A 410 -52.24 -6.49 12.06
C GLU A 410 -51.08 -7.22 11.36
N LYS A 411 -51.21 -7.58 10.08
CA LYS A 411 -50.14 -8.28 9.33
C LYS A 411 -48.99 -7.37 8.87
N ASN A 412 -49.20 -6.05 8.88
CA ASN A 412 -48.26 -5.04 8.38
C ASN A 412 -47.66 -4.14 9.47
N ASP A 413 -47.75 -4.51 10.75
CA ASP A 413 -47.23 -3.70 11.86
C ASP A 413 -45.68 -3.57 11.80
N PRO A 414 -45.13 -2.37 11.57
CA PRO A 414 -43.68 -2.13 11.57
C PRO A 414 -43.01 -2.57 12.89
N ARG A 415 -43.75 -2.55 14.01
CA ARG A 415 -43.22 -2.88 15.34
C ARG A 415 -42.90 -4.37 15.52
N ARG A 416 -43.59 -5.28 14.83
CA ARG A 416 -43.30 -6.73 14.94
C ARG A 416 -42.00 -7.10 14.23
N GLN A 417 -41.74 -6.55 13.03
CA GLN A 417 -40.46 -6.78 12.32
C GLN A 417 -39.28 -6.09 13.01
N GLU A 418 -39.47 -4.91 13.62
CA GLU A 418 -38.47 -4.23 14.45
C GLU A 418 -37.93 -5.14 15.56
N THR A 419 -38.81 -5.82 16.29
CA THR A 419 -38.40 -6.70 17.40
C THR A 419 -37.68 -7.98 16.96
N VAL A 420 -37.91 -8.45 15.72
CA VAL A 420 -37.35 -9.72 15.22
C VAL A 420 -35.86 -9.58 14.88
N PHE A 421 -35.46 -8.46 14.27
CA PHE A 421 -34.06 -8.27 13.87
C PHE A 421 -33.20 -7.51 14.90
N GLN A 422 -33.81 -6.73 15.80
CA GLN A 422 -33.06 -5.98 16.83
C GLN A 422 -32.28 -6.93 17.77
N SER A 423 -32.91 -7.98 18.29
CA SER A 423 -32.22 -8.89 19.23
C SER A 423 -31.07 -9.68 18.58
N PRO A 424 -31.19 -10.24 17.36
CA PRO A 424 -30.06 -10.84 16.65
C PRO A 424 -28.97 -9.82 16.29
N THR A 425 -29.35 -8.62 15.86
CA THR A 425 -28.41 -7.54 15.54
C THR A 425 -27.60 -7.14 16.78
N ASP A 426 -28.24 -6.99 17.94
CA ASP A 426 -27.57 -6.68 19.21
C ASP A 426 -26.64 -7.81 19.70
N ALA A 427 -26.97 -9.06 19.41
CA ALA A 427 -26.11 -10.20 19.71
C ALA A 427 -24.84 -10.17 18.83
N ILE A 428 -25.00 -9.98 17.52
CA ILE A 428 -23.90 -9.87 16.56
C ILE A 428 -23.03 -8.66 16.88
N LYS A 429 -23.64 -7.50 17.17
CA LYS A 429 -22.95 -6.28 17.59
C LYS A 429 -22.05 -6.51 18.80
N ARG A 430 -22.56 -7.16 19.85
CA ARG A 430 -21.76 -7.46 21.05
C ARG A 430 -20.61 -8.40 20.73
N GLU A 431 -20.88 -9.45 19.95
CA GLU A 431 -19.86 -10.43 19.58
C GLU A 431 -18.72 -9.81 18.75
N VAL A 432 -19.03 -8.93 17.79
CA VAL A 432 -18.03 -8.19 17.02
C VAL A 432 -17.21 -7.25 17.88
N ASN A 433 -17.84 -6.48 18.77
CA ASN A 433 -17.14 -5.58 19.69
C ASN A 433 -16.24 -6.34 20.69
N ASP A 434 -16.70 -7.46 21.22
CA ASP A 434 -15.92 -8.34 22.10
C ASP A 434 -14.71 -8.93 21.35
N HIS A 435 -14.88 -9.32 20.09
CA HIS A 435 -13.80 -9.80 19.24
C HIS A 435 -12.75 -8.72 18.97
N LEU A 436 -13.18 -7.51 18.58
CA LEU A 436 -12.30 -6.36 18.38
C LEU A 436 -11.44 -6.09 19.62
N LEU A 437 -12.06 -6.01 20.81
CA LEU A 437 -11.35 -5.80 22.08
C LEU A 437 -10.38 -6.93 22.40
N SER A 438 -10.76 -8.18 22.13
CA SER A 438 -9.90 -9.35 22.34
C SER A 438 -8.69 -9.33 21.41
N MET A 439 -8.89 -9.00 20.13
CA MET A 439 -7.84 -9.03 19.12
C MET A 439 -6.85 -7.89 19.29
N VAL A 440 -7.31 -6.69 19.67
CA VAL A 440 -6.42 -5.57 20.01
C VAL A 440 -5.49 -5.95 21.17
N LYS A 441 -5.98 -6.67 22.18
CA LYS A 441 -5.15 -7.17 23.29
C LYS A 441 -4.13 -8.21 22.82
N LEU A 442 -4.55 -9.18 22.01
CA LEU A 442 -3.66 -10.22 21.48
C LEU A 442 -2.56 -9.64 20.58
N LEU A 443 -2.93 -8.75 19.66
CA LEU A 443 -1.99 -8.05 18.78
C LEU A 443 -1.03 -7.17 19.60
N SER A 444 -1.53 -6.46 20.61
CA SER A 444 -0.67 -5.66 21.50
C SER A 444 0.40 -6.52 22.19
N LEU A 445 0.04 -7.73 22.64
CA LEU A 445 0.98 -8.67 23.24
C LEU A 445 2.01 -9.16 22.21
N ALA A 446 1.54 -9.66 21.06
CA ALA A 446 2.40 -10.17 19.99
C ALA A 446 3.39 -9.11 19.44
N ILE A 447 2.98 -7.84 19.39
CA ILE A 447 3.82 -6.73 18.91
C ILE A 447 4.81 -6.30 20.01
N SER A 448 4.37 -6.26 21.28
CA SER A 448 5.25 -5.89 22.40
C SER A 448 6.41 -6.87 22.63
N GLU A 449 6.24 -8.13 22.23
CA GLU A 449 7.29 -9.16 22.25
C GLU A 449 8.32 -8.98 21.12
N ASN A 450 8.00 -8.22 20.07
CA ASN A 450 8.78 -8.11 18.84
C ASN A 450 9.40 -6.71 18.57
N SER A 451 8.98 -5.64 19.24
CA SER A 451 9.47 -4.27 18.93
C SER A 451 10.62 -3.79 19.83
N PHE A 452 11.83 -3.71 19.28
CA PHE A 452 12.94 -2.88 19.77
C PHE A 452 12.91 -1.53 19.01
N HIS A 453 12.30 -0.50 19.61
CA HIS A 453 12.72 0.92 19.55
C HIS A 453 11.56 1.85 19.95
N GLY A 454 11.71 2.50 21.11
CA GLY A 454 11.55 3.95 21.29
C GLY A 454 10.27 4.68 20.91
N THR A 455 9.22 4.06 20.36
CA THR A 455 7.95 4.76 20.15
C THR A 455 7.30 5.00 21.51
N ALA A 456 7.10 6.27 21.85
CA ALA A 456 6.48 6.71 23.09
C ALA A 456 5.22 5.86 23.39
N LYS A 457 5.11 5.38 24.63
CA LYS A 457 4.02 4.51 25.14
C LYS A 457 2.61 5.10 25.04
N SER A 458 2.41 6.27 24.44
CA SER A 458 1.11 6.92 24.33
C SER A 458 0.32 6.34 23.15
N ASN A 459 -0.74 5.60 23.47
CA ASN A 459 -1.81 5.17 22.56
C ASN A 459 -1.48 4.11 21.48
N ILE A 460 -0.50 3.23 21.70
CA ILE A 460 -0.23 2.12 20.76
C ILE A 460 -1.46 1.23 20.55
N SER A 461 -2.22 0.94 21.60
CA SER A 461 -3.45 0.15 21.52
C SER A 461 -4.54 0.81 20.70
N GLY A 462 -4.63 2.15 20.68
CA GLY A 462 -5.57 2.87 19.82
C GLY A 462 -5.20 2.76 18.33
N LYS A 463 -3.90 2.82 18.00
CA LYS A 463 -3.40 2.62 16.64
C LYS A 463 -3.63 1.19 16.14
N ILE A 464 -3.32 0.20 16.99
CA ILE A 464 -3.63 -1.22 16.71
C ILE A 464 -5.12 -1.40 16.50
N ALA A 465 -5.96 -0.76 17.34
CA ALA A 465 -7.41 -0.81 17.18
C ALA A 465 -7.85 -0.27 15.83
N ILE A 466 -7.33 0.87 15.37
CA ILE A 466 -7.68 1.44 14.06
C ILE A 466 -7.26 0.50 12.92
N TYR A 467 -6.01 0.03 12.88
CA TYR A 467 -5.55 -0.88 11.82
C TYR A 467 -6.34 -2.18 11.80
N TYR A 468 -6.51 -2.83 12.96
CA TYR A 468 -7.25 -4.09 13.04
C TYR A 468 -8.73 -3.90 12.69
N HIS A 469 -9.34 -2.79 13.11
CA HIS A 469 -10.71 -2.47 12.76
C HIS A 469 -10.88 -2.34 11.25
N ASN A 470 -9.93 -1.69 10.56
CA ASN A 470 -9.93 -1.63 9.10
C ASN A 470 -9.82 -3.02 8.47
N ILE A 471 -8.88 -3.86 8.93
CA ILE A 471 -8.72 -5.25 8.45
C ILE A 471 -10.03 -6.03 8.60
N LEU A 472 -10.67 -5.96 9.78
CA LEU A 472 -11.91 -6.66 10.05
C LEU A 472 -13.06 -6.14 9.16
N CYS A 473 -13.21 -4.82 9.02
CA CYS A 473 -14.26 -4.21 8.19
C CYS A 473 -14.21 -4.69 6.74
N HIS A 474 -13.02 -4.84 6.15
CA HIS A 474 -12.89 -5.35 4.78
C HIS A 474 -13.47 -6.77 4.62
N LYS A 475 -13.59 -7.55 5.70
CA LYS A 475 -14.13 -8.92 5.66
C LYS A 475 -15.61 -8.99 6.03
N ILE A 476 -16.11 -8.14 6.92
CA ILE A 476 -17.46 -8.28 7.51
C ILE A 476 -18.39 -7.10 7.24
N MET A 477 -17.97 -6.02 6.59
CA MET A 477 -18.84 -4.85 6.41
C MET A 477 -20.05 -5.12 5.52
N GLU A 478 -19.85 -5.77 4.36
CA GLU A 478 -20.94 -6.10 3.43
C GLU A 478 -22.09 -6.91 4.07
N PRO A 479 -21.83 -8.02 4.80
CA PRO A 479 -22.93 -8.74 5.47
C PRO A 479 -23.54 -7.93 6.61
N LEU A 480 -22.76 -7.10 7.34
CA LEU A 480 -23.30 -6.21 8.37
C LEU A 480 -24.23 -5.15 7.78
N GLU A 481 -23.85 -4.53 6.67
CA GLU A 481 -24.70 -3.58 5.93
C GLU A 481 -26.02 -4.23 5.52
N SER A 482 -25.97 -5.48 5.04
CA SER A 482 -27.17 -6.24 4.68
C SER A 482 -28.08 -6.51 5.87
N LEU A 483 -27.51 -6.86 7.03
CA LEU A 483 -28.25 -7.05 8.27
C LEU A 483 -28.89 -5.74 8.73
N TYR A 484 -28.15 -4.63 8.74
CA TYR A 484 -28.66 -3.33 9.17
C TYR A 484 -29.70 -2.76 8.19
N ASP A 485 -29.58 -3.04 6.89
CA ASP A 485 -30.61 -2.69 5.90
C ASP A 485 -31.94 -3.37 6.21
N LYS A 486 -31.91 -4.64 6.62
CA LYS A 486 -33.12 -5.37 7.05
C LYS A 486 -33.67 -4.84 8.37
N THR A 487 -32.80 -4.53 9.34
CA THR A 487 -33.21 -4.04 10.67
C THR A 487 -33.79 -2.63 10.61
N TYR A 488 -33.16 -1.71 9.86
CA TYR A 488 -33.42 -0.28 9.93
C TYR A 488 -33.93 0.34 8.63
N GLY A 489 -33.76 -0.33 7.49
CA GLY A 489 -34.08 0.22 6.17
C GLY A 489 -35.54 0.61 6.00
N ARG A 490 -36.48 -0.17 6.56
CA ARG A 490 -37.92 0.15 6.50
C ARG A 490 -38.27 1.40 7.30
N ILE A 491 -37.65 1.57 8.48
CA ILE A 491 -37.83 2.78 9.31
C ILE A 491 -37.35 3.99 8.54
N CYS A 492 -36.17 3.88 7.92
CA CYS A 492 -35.58 4.97 7.17
C CYS A 492 -36.45 5.38 5.96
N VAL A 493 -36.93 4.43 5.17
CA VAL A 493 -37.82 4.70 4.03
C VAL A 493 -39.13 5.37 4.47
N ASN A 494 -39.67 4.99 5.64
CA ASN A 494 -40.85 5.62 6.22
C ASN A 494 -40.59 7.06 6.66
N VAL A 495 -39.41 7.34 7.22
CA VAL A 495 -38.97 8.69 7.59
C VAL A 495 -38.84 9.54 6.33
N PHE A 496 -38.06 9.07 5.34
CA PHE A 496 -37.81 9.77 4.08
C PHE A 496 -39.12 10.12 3.35
N ASN A 497 -40.02 9.16 3.16
CA ASN A 497 -41.26 9.40 2.44
C ASN A 497 -42.19 10.42 3.11
N LYS A 498 -42.04 10.64 4.42
CA LYS A 498 -42.82 11.65 5.13
C LYS A 498 -42.17 13.02 5.09
N THR A 499 -40.85 13.08 5.05
CA THR A 499 -40.10 14.34 5.17
C THR A 499 -39.73 14.95 3.82
N LYS A 500 -39.65 14.16 2.74
CA LYS A 500 -39.19 14.61 1.41
C LYS A 500 -40.03 15.73 0.80
N ASP A 501 -41.33 15.75 1.09
CA ASP A 501 -42.28 16.73 0.53
C ASP A 501 -42.61 17.86 1.53
N MET A 502 -41.96 17.87 2.70
CA MET A 502 -42.15 18.93 3.70
C MET A 502 -41.40 20.21 3.30
N SER A 503 -42.07 21.34 3.41
CA SER A 503 -41.45 22.66 3.33
C SER A 503 -40.50 22.92 4.52
N PHE A 504 -39.59 23.88 4.36
CA PHE A 504 -38.71 24.31 5.45
C PHE A 504 -39.52 24.83 6.66
N GLU A 505 -40.64 25.50 6.43
CA GLU A 505 -41.59 25.88 7.47
C GLU A 505 -42.14 24.69 8.26
N GLU A 506 -42.57 23.62 7.58
CA GLU A 506 -43.09 22.39 8.21
C GLU A 506 -41.99 21.64 8.97
N LEU A 507 -40.77 21.69 8.45
CA LEU A 507 -39.57 21.24 9.12
C LEU A 507 -39.10 22.17 10.22
N GLY A 508 -39.81 23.26 10.54
CA GLY A 508 -39.45 24.18 11.62
C GLY A 508 -38.14 24.93 11.41
N ILE A 509 -37.70 25.07 10.16
CA ILE A 509 -36.51 25.81 9.74
C ILE A 509 -36.98 27.23 9.41
N ASP A 510 -36.78 28.17 10.34
CA ASP A 510 -37.28 29.53 10.25
C ASP A 510 -36.19 30.60 10.16
N GLU A 511 -34.93 30.17 10.04
CA GLU A 511 -33.77 31.04 10.00
C GLU A 511 -33.86 32.03 8.83
N PRO A 512 -33.82 33.36 9.12
CA PRO A 512 -34.06 34.38 8.10
C PRO A 512 -33.15 34.30 6.87
N TRP A 513 -31.91 33.85 7.06
CA TRP A 513 -30.93 33.73 5.99
C TRP A 513 -31.16 32.48 5.11
N ILE A 514 -31.65 31.37 5.68
CA ILE A 514 -32.02 30.17 4.91
C ILE A 514 -33.24 30.46 4.04
N ARG A 515 -34.26 31.11 4.61
CA ARG A 515 -35.46 31.53 3.85
C ARG A 515 -35.12 32.45 2.68
N TYR A 516 -34.24 33.42 2.91
CA TYR A 516 -33.80 34.35 1.88
C TYR A 516 -33.07 33.67 0.71
N LEU A 517 -32.28 32.63 0.99
CA LEU A 517 -31.57 31.84 -0.04
C LEU A 517 -32.48 30.83 -0.76
N ASN A 518 -33.53 30.36 -0.10
CA ASN A 518 -34.48 29.40 -0.66
C ASN A 518 -35.53 30.06 -1.57
N ASP A 519 -36.00 31.26 -1.20
CA ASP A 519 -36.91 32.07 -2.02
C ASP A 519 -36.50 33.56 -1.98
N PRO A 520 -35.73 34.02 -2.99
CA PRO A 520 -35.29 35.42 -3.09
C PRO A 520 -36.46 36.40 -3.29
N SER A 521 -37.66 35.91 -3.62
CA SER A 521 -38.87 36.72 -3.85
C SER A 521 -39.74 36.87 -2.60
N ALA A 522 -39.49 36.08 -1.55
CA ALA A 522 -40.15 36.22 -0.27
C ALA A 522 -39.72 37.53 0.40
N SER A 523 -40.66 38.46 0.60
CA SER A 523 -40.40 39.76 1.24
C SER A 523 -40.07 39.56 2.72
N VAL A 524 -38.80 39.31 3.04
CA VAL A 524 -38.36 39.34 4.43
C VAL A 524 -38.23 40.80 4.84
N ASN A 525 -39.14 41.27 5.70
CA ASN A 525 -39.00 42.55 6.40
C ASN A 525 -37.85 42.46 7.42
N VAL A 526 -36.62 42.32 6.95
CA VAL A 526 -35.44 42.51 7.78
C VAL A 526 -35.06 43.98 7.68
N THR A 527 -35.56 44.78 8.60
CA THR A 527 -35.05 46.14 8.80
C THR A 527 -33.58 46.05 9.23
N GLY A 528 -32.66 46.12 8.27
CA GLY A 528 -31.24 46.36 8.54
C GLY A 528 -30.22 45.38 7.95
N VAL A 529 -30.60 44.30 7.25
CA VAL A 529 -29.63 43.39 6.63
C VAL A 529 -29.25 43.90 5.23
N LYS A 530 -27.98 44.25 5.04
CA LYS A 530 -27.41 44.52 3.71
C LYS A 530 -27.35 43.24 2.90
N ARG A 531 -27.64 43.37 1.60
CA ARG A 531 -27.60 42.30 0.60
C ARG A 531 -26.26 41.55 0.69
N PRO A 532 -26.24 40.22 0.93
CA PRO A 532 -25.03 39.45 0.82
C PRO A 532 -24.48 39.55 -0.62
N GLU A 533 -23.19 39.83 -0.78
CA GLU A 533 -22.47 39.67 -2.04
C GLU A 533 -22.25 38.17 -2.33
N VAL A 534 -23.34 37.41 -2.47
CA VAL A 534 -23.32 36.10 -3.13
C VAL A 534 -23.37 36.38 -4.63
N GLN A 535 -22.58 35.66 -5.43
CA GLN A 535 -22.59 35.83 -6.88
C GLN A 535 -24.05 35.72 -7.38
N GLU A 536 -24.54 36.73 -8.10
CA GLU A 536 -25.95 36.82 -8.48
C GLU A 536 -26.41 35.54 -9.20
N GLY A 537 -27.18 34.68 -8.53
CA GLY A 537 -27.82 33.50 -9.11
C GLY A 537 -27.52 32.14 -8.47
N GLU A 538 -26.63 32.02 -7.48
CA GLU A 538 -26.40 30.74 -6.80
C GLU A 538 -27.56 30.37 -5.86
N SER A 539 -28.15 29.19 -6.05
CA SER A 539 -29.18 28.64 -5.17
C SER A 539 -28.57 28.03 -3.90
N LEU A 540 -29.38 27.81 -2.86
CA LEU A 540 -28.92 27.11 -1.65
C LEU A 540 -28.38 25.70 -1.96
N TYR A 541 -28.91 25.05 -3.00
CA TYR A 541 -28.40 23.77 -3.48
C TYR A 541 -26.98 23.90 -4.03
N ASP A 542 -26.70 24.91 -4.85
CA ASP A 542 -25.37 25.12 -5.45
C ASP A 542 -24.30 25.36 -4.37
N ILE A 543 -24.66 26.09 -3.31
CA ILE A 543 -23.79 26.37 -2.16
C ILE A 543 -23.48 25.08 -1.38
N LEU A 544 -24.45 24.17 -1.26
CA LEU A 544 -24.33 22.93 -0.49
C LEU A 544 -23.87 21.73 -1.31
N GLN A 545 -23.81 21.82 -2.64
CA GLN A 545 -23.40 20.74 -3.53
C GLN A 545 -22.06 20.09 -3.13
N PRO A 546 -20.99 20.84 -2.78
CA PRO A 546 -19.76 20.21 -2.32
C PRO A 546 -19.92 19.40 -1.03
N GLY A 547 -20.87 19.78 -0.17
CA GLY A 547 -21.25 19.02 1.02
C GLY A 547 -21.97 17.72 0.68
N LEU A 548 -22.82 17.72 -0.35
CA LEU A 548 -23.47 16.51 -0.86
C LEU A 548 -22.45 15.54 -1.46
N ASP A 549 -21.46 16.04 -2.20
CA ASP A 549 -20.38 15.21 -2.75
C ASP A 549 -19.57 14.50 -1.64
N LEU A 550 -19.35 15.17 -0.51
CA LEU A 550 -18.73 14.56 0.67
C LEU A 550 -19.61 13.46 1.28
N VAL A 551 -20.93 13.64 1.32
CA VAL A 551 -21.88 12.61 1.77
C VAL A 551 -21.91 11.41 0.82
N HIS A 552 -21.92 11.65 -0.50
CA HIS A 552 -21.85 10.57 -1.48
C HIS A 552 -20.54 9.78 -1.36
N THR A 553 -19.43 10.45 -1.06
CA THR A 553 -18.14 9.82 -0.79
C THR A 553 -18.19 8.98 0.49
N LEU A 554 -18.76 9.53 1.58
CA LEU A 554 -18.97 8.81 2.85
C LEU A 554 -19.69 7.47 2.63
N VAL A 555 -20.76 7.48 1.83
CA VAL A 555 -21.58 6.28 1.58
C VAL A 555 -20.78 5.20 0.81
N ARG A 556 -19.78 5.60 0.01
CA ARG A 556 -18.94 4.68 -0.77
C ARG A 556 -17.77 4.11 0.02
N GLU A 557 -17.35 4.77 1.10
CA GLU A 557 -16.21 4.29 1.89
C GLU A 557 -16.46 2.95 2.56
N THR A 558 -15.45 2.08 2.61
CA THR A 558 -15.59 0.71 3.12
C THR A 558 -15.23 0.58 4.60
N THR A 559 -14.49 1.54 5.15
CA THR A 559 -14.01 1.52 6.54
C THR A 559 -14.77 2.50 7.42
N ILE A 560 -15.02 2.13 8.67
CA ILE A 560 -15.66 3.04 9.65
C ILE A 560 -14.81 4.29 9.89
N THR A 561 -13.48 4.16 9.90
CA THR A 561 -12.57 5.31 10.08
C THR A 561 -12.62 6.27 8.89
N GLY A 562 -12.65 5.75 7.65
CA GLY A 562 -12.89 6.56 6.45
C GLY A 562 -14.24 7.28 6.48
N LYS A 563 -15.31 6.57 6.87
CA LYS A 563 -16.65 7.17 7.02
C LYS A 563 -16.69 8.27 8.08
N LEU A 564 -16.08 8.06 9.25
CA LEU A 564 -15.98 9.05 10.33
C LEU A 564 -15.19 10.30 9.89
N LYS A 565 -14.12 10.10 9.12
CA LYS A 565 -13.37 11.20 8.49
C LYS A 565 -14.30 12.02 7.59
N MET A 566 -15.10 11.37 6.76
CA MET A 566 -16.01 12.03 5.84
C MET A 566 -17.17 12.75 6.52
N ILE A 567 -17.71 12.18 7.60
CA ILE A 567 -18.64 12.91 8.49
C ILE A 567 -18.03 14.20 8.98
N THR A 568 -16.78 14.13 9.45
CA THR A 568 -16.09 15.29 10.03
C THR A 568 -15.78 16.34 8.98
N LYS A 569 -15.39 15.94 7.76
CA LYS A 569 -15.22 16.88 6.63
C LYS A 569 -16.53 17.57 6.29
N THR A 570 -17.62 16.82 6.20
CA THR A 570 -18.95 17.38 5.90
C THR A 570 -19.38 18.35 7.00
N TYR A 571 -19.25 17.95 8.27
CA TYR A 571 -19.56 18.80 9.43
C TYR A 571 -18.81 20.13 9.39
N ARG A 572 -17.52 20.12 9.06
CA ARG A 572 -16.73 21.36 8.94
C ARG A 572 -17.08 22.18 7.72
N PHE A 573 -17.32 21.54 6.58
CA PHE A 573 -17.80 22.21 5.39
C PHE A 573 -19.06 23.02 5.73
N VAL A 574 -20.05 22.38 6.37
CA VAL A 574 -21.28 23.05 6.79
C VAL A 574 -20.97 24.20 7.78
N GLY A 575 -20.09 24.00 8.76
CA GLY A 575 -19.67 25.07 9.68
C GLY A 575 -18.99 26.26 9.00
N ASN A 576 -18.18 26.01 7.98
CA ASN A 576 -17.56 27.04 7.16
C ASN A 576 -18.60 27.77 6.31
N GLN A 577 -19.58 27.07 5.75
CA GLN A 577 -20.68 27.68 5.00
C GLN A 577 -21.56 28.55 5.90
N VAL A 578 -21.92 28.09 7.11
CA VAL A 578 -22.64 28.93 8.09
C VAL A 578 -21.85 30.22 8.37
N SER A 579 -20.55 30.10 8.57
CA SER A 579 -19.68 31.26 8.85
C SER A 579 -19.63 32.23 7.65
N ALA A 580 -19.45 31.72 6.43
CA ALA A 580 -19.39 32.50 5.21
C ALA A 580 -20.72 33.21 4.92
N LEU A 581 -21.84 32.50 5.03
CA LEU A 581 -23.19 33.04 4.80
C LEU A 581 -23.54 34.13 5.82
N LYS A 582 -23.14 33.96 7.09
CA LYS A 582 -23.29 35.00 8.11
C LYS A 582 -22.44 36.24 7.83
N SER A 583 -21.19 36.04 7.44
CA SER A 583 -20.30 37.16 7.06
C SER A 583 -20.89 37.93 5.88
N ALA A 584 -21.40 37.23 4.87
CA ALA A 584 -22.04 37.84 3.70
C ALA A 584 -23.32 38.61 4.09
N ALA A 585 -24.15 38.05 4.98
CA ALA A 585 -25.37 38.69 5.47
C ALA A 585 -25.13 39.85 6.47
N SER A 586 -23.87 40.26 6.71
CA SER A 586 -23.52 41.28 7.71
C SER A 586 -24.02 40.97 9.13
N LEU A 587 -24.22 39.69 9.46
CA LEU A 587 -24.69 39.21 10.78
C LEU A 587 -23.50 38.93 11.72
N GLN A 588 -22.43 39.74 11.64
CA GLN A 588 -21.16 39.49 12.34
C GLN A 588 -21.28 39.51 13.88
N ASP A 589 -22.33 40.13 14.42
CA ASP A 589 -22.58 40.19 15.87
C ASP A 589 -23.16 38.89 16.45
N PHE A 590 -23.59 37.93 15.63
CA PHE A 590 -24.11 36.64 16.07
C PHE A 590 -23.04 35.55 15.95
N LYS A 591 -22.40 35.21 17.08
CA LYS A 591 -21.53 34.02 17.21
C LYS A 591 -22.26 32.82 16.59
N SER A 592 -21.59 32.05 15.72
CA SER A 592 -22.14 30.82 15.16
C SER A 592 -22.64 29.94 16.29
N SER A 593 -23.95 29.68 16.30
CA SER A 593 -24.56 28.84 17.31
C SER A 593 -24.50 27.40 16.82
N HIS A 594 -24.37 26.47 17.76
CA HIS A 594 -24.43 25.04 17.46
C HIS A 594 -25.76 24.63 16.80
N ASP A 595 -26.83 25.39 17.05
CA ASP A 595 -28.16 25.15 16.50
C ASP A 595 -28.20 25.38 14.98
N GLU A 596 -27.56 26.45 14.48
CA GLU A 596 -27.53 26.77 13.04
C GLU A 596 -26.79 25.71 12.20
N LEU A 597 -25.77 25.10 12.80
CA LEU A 597 -25.03 24.02 12.17
C LEU A 597 -25.88 22.76 12.01
N LEU A 598 -26.64 22.43 13.06
CA LEU A 598 -27.60 21.34 13.01
C LEU A 598 -28.70 21.62 11.97
N THR A 599 -29.22 22.86 11.92
CA THR A 599 -30.20 23.26 10.90
C THR A 599 -29.64 23.06 9.50
N LEU A 600 -28.43 23.53 9.21
CA LEU A 600 -27.87 23.42 7.85
C LEU A 600 -27.53 21.96 7.49
N LEU A 601 -27.20 21.11 8.46
CA LEU A 601 -27.10 19.66 8.25
C LEU A 601 -28.46 19.02 7.94
N ILE A 602 -29.53 19.43 8.63
CA ILE A 602 -30.90 18.99 8.34
C ILE A 602 -31.27 19.40 6.90
N VAL A 603 -31.03 20.66 6.52
CA VAL A 603 -31.24 21.14 5.15
C VAL A 603 -30.44 20.31 4.14
N LEU A 604 -29.15 20.06 4.39
CA LEU A 604 -28.31 19.23 3.52
C LEU A 604 -28.95 17.86 3.27
N PHE A 605 -29.50 17.22 4.31
CA PHE A 605 -30.14 15.91 4.19
C PHE A 605 -31.46 15.93 3.42
N THR A 606 -32.15 17.08 3.34
CA THR A 606 -33.36 17.21 2.51
C THR A 606 -33.07 17.13 1.00
N PHE A 607 -31.82 17.38 0.59
CA PHE A 607 -31.39 17.27 -0.80
C PHE A 607 -30.92 15.87 -1.21
N LEU A 608 -30.89 14.91 -0.28
CA LEU A 608 -30.54 13.53 -0.58
C LEU A 608 -31.72 12.80 -1.24
N ASP A 609 -31.43 11.91 -2.18
CA ASP A 609 -32.43 10.99 -2.70
C ASP A 609 -32.73 9.85 -1.70
N GLU A 610 -33.78 9.06 -1.97
CA GLU A 610 -34.19 7.96 -1.07
C GLU A 610 -33.04 6.97 -0.82
N ARG A 611 -32.26 6.68 -1.86
CA ARG A 611 -31.21 5.67 -1.81
C ARG A 611 -30.06 6.13 -0.92
N ASP A 612 -29.60 7.36 -1.11
CA ASP A 612 -28.47 7.91 -0.38
C ASP A 612 -28.87 8.31 1.03
N PHE A 613 -30.10 8.78 1.26
CA PHE A 613 -30.65 8.97 2.60
C PHE A 613 -30.70 7.64 3.36
N LYS A 614 -31.23 6.58 2.74
CA LYS A 614 -31.30 5.23 3.34
C LYS A 614 -29.91 4.68 3.67
N ARG A 615 -28.98 4.79 2.72
CA ARG A 615 -27.62 4.32 2.92
C ARG A 615 -26.93 5.12 4.03
N LEU A 616 -26.96 6.45 3.99
CA LEU A 616 -26.37 7.28 5.04
C LEU A 616 -26.92 6.91 6.42
N PHE A 617 -28.24 6.73 6.54
CA PHE A 617 -28.89 6.31 7.77
C PHE A 617 -28.35 4.98 8.30
N ILE A 618 -28.24 3.96 7.45
CA ILE A 618 -27.67 2.65 7.83
C ILE A 618 -26.21 2.81 8.28
N GLN A 619 -25.42 3.58 7.54
CA GLN A 619 -24.01 3.83 7.84
C GLN A 619 -23.83 4.54 9.19
N MET A 620 -24.74 5.44 9.56
CA MET A 620 -24.73 6.08 10.88
C MET A 620 -24.83 5.04 12.00
N TYR A 621 -25.82 4.15 11.95
CA TYR A 621 -25.98 3.09 12.96
C TYR A 621 -24.77 2.16 13.02
N LEU A 622 -24.21 1.77 11.88
CA LEU A 622 -22.97 1.00 11.84
C LEU A 622 -21.80 1.74 12.50
N MET A 623 -21.63 3.04 12.22
CA MET A 623 -20.58 3.85 12.84
C MET A 623 -20.77 3.99 14.35
N GLU A 624 -21.99 4.19 14.84
CA GLU A 624 -22.24 4.25 16.29
C GLU A 624 -21.93 2.94 17.00
N ASP A 625 -22.29 1.83 16.35
CA ASP A 625 -22.20 0.50 16.95
C ASP A 625 -20.79 -0.09 16.90
N PHE A 626 -19.97 0.33 15.94
CA PHE A 626 -18.65 -0.23 15.67
C PHE A 626 -17.50 0.79 15.72
N LYS A 627 -17.73 2.07 16.03
CA LYS A 627 -16.61 3.03 16.17
C LYS A 627 -15.57 2.54 17.18
N PRO A 628 -14.27 2.58 16.84
CA PRO A 628 -13.21 2.29 17.78
C PRO A 628 -13.31 3.14 19.06
N GLY A 629 -13.21 2.50 20.23
CA GLY A 629 -13.33 3.19 21.51
C GLY A 629 -12.27 4.28 21.76
N CYS A 630 -11.15 4.26 21.02
CA CYS A 630 -10.13 5.31 21.06
C CYS A 630 -10.58 6.64 20.43
N ILE A 631 -11.73 6.69 19.75
CA ILE A 631 -12.27 7.88 19.06
C ILE A 631 -13.29 8.64 19.94
N LEU A 632 -13.72 8.04 21.06
CA LEU A 632 -14.73 8.61 21.95
C LEU A 632 -14.31 9.97 22.51
N GLY A 633 -15.23 10.94 22.46
CA GLY A 633 -15.02 12.31 22.96
C GLY A 633 -14.17 13.23 22.07
N GLY A 634 -13.70 12.74 20.91
CA GLY A 634 -12.99 13.54 19.91
C GLY A 634 -13.92 14.28 18.94
N VAL A 635 -13.32 15.03 18.01
CA VAL A 635 -14.05 15.80 16.98
C VAL A 635 -14.89 14.91 16.07
N HIS A 636 -14.44 13.68 15.82
CA HIS A 636 -15.16 12.69 15.01
C HIS A 636 -16.44 12.19 15.69
N ASP A 637 -16.36 11.88 16.99
CA ASP A 637 -17.51 11.44 17.80
C ASP A 637 -18.54 12.58 17.98
N PHE A 638 -18.04 13.80 18.15
CA PHE A 638 -18.87 15.00 18.17
C PHE A 638 -19.60 15.20 16.83
N SER A 639 -18.88 15.09 15.70
CA SER A 639 -19.47 15.25 14.36
C SER A 639 -20.51 14.15 14.07
N LEU A 640 -20.23 12.90 14.46
CA LEU A 640 -21.16 11.77 14.37
C LEU A 640 -22.44 12.04 15.15
N THR A 641 -22.31 12.61 16.36
CA THR A 641 -23.46 12.98 17.21
C THR A 641 -24.38 13.99 16.53
N TYR A 642 -23.84 14.97 15.80
CA TYR A 642 -24.64 15.94 15.04
C TYR A 642 -25.41 15.29 13.90
N PHE A 643 -24.76 14.41 13.15
CA PHE A 643 -25.42 13.64 12.09
C PHE A 643 -26.57 12.79 12.66
N PHE A 644 -26.35 12.10 13.79
CA PHE A 644 -27.42 11.38 14.47
C PHE A 644 -28.54 12.27 14.96
N THR A 645 -28.20 13.45 15.47
CA THR A 645 -29.20 14.41 15.96
C THR A 645 -30.07 14.92 14.80
N ALA A 646 -29.48 15.18 13.64
CA ALA A 646 -30.22 15.52 12.42
C ALA A 646 -31.14 14.37 11.97
N PHE A 647 -30.72 13.11 12.07
CA PHE A 647 -31.61 11.98 11.77
C PHE A 647 -32.74 11.80 12.80
N ARG A 648 -32.44 11.96 14.09
CA ARG A 648 -33.45 11.95 15.14
C ARG A 648 -34.49 13.06 14.95
N TYR A 649 -34.06 14.23 14.47
CA TYR A 649 -34.96 15.31 14.11
C TYR A 649 -36.03 14.86 13.12
N PHE A 650 -35.64 14.16 12.05
CA PHE A 650 -36.59 13.60 11.07
C PHE A 650 -37.46 12.49 11.67
N GLN A 651 -36.92 11.65 12.56
CA GLN A 651 -37.68 10.60 13.24
C GLN A 651 -38.76 11.17 14.18
N ASP A 652 -38.47 12.25 14.90
CA ASP A 652 -39.42 12.87 15.83
C ASP A 652 -40.59 13.54 15.11
N ARG A 653 -40.44 13.85 13.83
CA ARG A 653 -41.53 14.32 12.95
C ARG A 653 -42.46 13.19 12.48
N LEU A 654 -42.16 11.92 12.83
CA LEU A 654 -43.14 10.86 12.74
C LEU A 654 -44.23 11.10 13.81
N PRO A 655 -45.51 11.21 13.44
CA PRO A 655 -46.56 11.36 14.43
C PRO A 655 -46.55 10.17 15.39
N SER A 656 -46.26 10.42 16.66
CA SER A 656 -46.52 9.48 17.73
C SER A 656 -48.01 9.15 17.71
N ARG A 657 -48.38 7.89 17.44
CA ARG A 657 -49.78 7.41 17.50
C ARG A 657 -50.44 7.53 18.89
N HIS A 658 -49.86 8.29 19.84
CA HIS A 658 -50.43 8.53 21.16
C HIS A 658 -51.43 9.69 21.23
N THR A 659 -51.67 10.42 20.14
CA THR A 659 -52.61 11.55 20.14
C THR A 659 -54.05 11.20 19.71
N THR A 660 -54.45 9.93 19.69
CA THR A 660 -55.83 9.51 19.38
C THR A 660 -56.60 8.86 20.53
N LEU A 661 -56.07 8.88 21.76
CA LEU A 661 -56.76 8.34 22.95
C LEU A 661 -57.18 9.40 23.99
N TYR A 662 -57.13 10.69 23.65
CA TYR A 662 -57.70 11.76 24.49
C TYR A 662 -58.77 12.61 23.78
N GLN A 663 -59.50 12.01 22.85
CA GLN A 663 -60.80 12.52 22.41
C GLN A 663 -61.79 11.36 22.23
N ARG A 664 -62.31 10.87 23.35
CA ARG A 664 -63.69 10.36 23.47
C ARG A 664 -64.18 10.54 24.89
#